data_AF-A0A932TUQ7-F1
#
_entry.id   AF-A0A932TUQ7-F1
#
_cell.length_a   1.000
_cell.length_b   1.000
_cell.length_c   1.000
_cell.angle_alpha   90.00
_cell.angle_beta   90.00
_cell.angle_gamma   90.00
#
_symmetry.space_group_name_H-M   'P 1'
#
loop_
_entity.id
_entity.type
_entity.pdbx_description
1 polymer ?
#
loop_
_entity_poly.entity_id
_entity_poly.type
_entity_poly.pdbx_seq_one_letter_code
_entity_poly.pdbx_strand_id
1 'polypeptide(L)'
;MVCRTHPAVQALNVAAFLAFGTGISDAQPAPGADAPFQEAMDRGTQLVRPRTNSAFQRPFLRFSEARDAYRRSLPLAQTDGERAAARLAIAESSLYDWDETDFAAIREEYAAVLELPGASPEQRARARLGIGETYLRESGYAPARQAFTEARDALADPAWKVEVQLAIARSRLQKRDLPAAQRVLASVLDEEELNPSLRHRAQSYLDAIAVMPRLRPDHPRLFFNADTWPAVRDRALGPERERFDRMKEEVEAIAPDEIHPNDWGILLMKAAFVYRITRDPGLLEKVKRMHRATVEHYLRREHDRFHAYSRVGTVAALDWVWNDLTTEERRALALPLLRYAYTLYAEDCFLNRVHGDRWYYQQNMWWYTGVTLLDDAWDDLNYGRALLLLGQGYRDNARTFALATERAGDDDAWHLNLEYTFAEIPNILWAFVHTWQSATGADIPGAWLSVASPDYVLRNVLGVTRSGVRHFGYSRSWGLGTLGCALLYDHLAHFIHLFRPSHPHHAAIAGHLRGVIVEASRNSSGAYPVNPFLVTGLETAPPPGVPQGLPVARHFENIGLVLMSSGFGPEDTYALLAVGGGQLTSEHYDATHFALYKRGYLALDTGVRHNNVSEHVDNYWTQTVAHNAVLIRMPGEALKDYFGKPITANSGGQNRFNGAAKPLAFETGPHFSYAATDATATYQPEKCAQMVRQFLYLNPDHFVVFDRVTAKNAEYPKTWLLHTANEPLVAGREFRAD
;
A
#
# COMPACT_ATOMS: atom_id res chain seq x y z
N MET A 1 -10.78 0.01 13.58
CA MET A 1 -11.83 0.76 14.30
C MET A 1 -12.69 1.45 13.26
N VAL A 2 -13.98 1.07 13.12
CA VAL A 2 -14.86 1.63 12.07
C VAL A 2 -15.67 2.77 12.67
N CYS A 3 -15.24 4.02 12.45
CA CYS A 3 -16.04 5.17 12.80
C CYS A 3 -17.23 5.29 11.84
N ARG A 4 -18.45 5.18 12.37
CA ARG A 4 -19.66 5.60 11.66
C ARG A 4 -19.63 7.12 11.54
N THR A 5 -19.54 7.66 10.33
CA THR A 5 -19.64 9.10 10.07
C THR A 5 -21.08 9.52 9.81
N HIS A 6 -21.40 10.76 10.20
CA HIS A 6 -22.71 11.38 10.06
C HIS A 6 -23.08 11.58 8.57
N PRO A 7 -24.36 11.43 8.15
CA PRO A 7 -24.76 11.37 6.73
C PRO A 7 -24.70 12.70 5.94
N ALA A 8 -23.84 13.65 6.31
CA ALA A 8 -23.73 14.97 5.70
C ALA A 8 -22.32 15.32 5.17
N VAL A 9 -21.36 14.37 5.16
CA VAL A 9 -19.95 14.68 4.84
C VAL A 9 -19.36 13.67 3.85
N GLN A 10 -19.40 14.01 2.56
CA GLN A 10 -18.61 13.36 1.52
C GLN A 10 -18.06 14.47 0.61
N ALA A 11 -16.74 14.50 0.37
CA ALA A 11 -16.04 15.62 -0.27
C ALA A 11 -15.21 15.21 -1.49
N LEU A 12 -14.74 16.20 -2.25
CA LEU A 12 -14.87 16.17 -3.70
C LEU A 12 -13.53 15.85 -4.43
N ASN A 13 -13.14 16.58 -5.50
CA ASN A 13 -12.86 16.08 -6.88
C ASN A 13 -14.11 15.51 -7.58
N VAL A 14 -15.26 15.56 -6.90
CA VAL A 14 -16.49 14.80 -7.11
C VAL A 14 -17.71 15.73 -7.03
N ALA A 15 -17.55 17.00 -7.41
CA ALA A 15 -18.60 18.03 -7.36
C ALA A 15 -19.88 17.65 -8.12
N ALA A 16 -19.77 16.73 -9.05
CA ALA A 16 -20.87 16.12 -9.76
C ALA A 16 -21.64 15.05 -8.98
N PHE A 17 -20.94 14.33 -8.12
CA PHE A 17 -21.26 12.93 -7.90
C PHE A 17 -21.63 12.61 -6.45
N LEU A 18 -21.25 13.45 -5.47
CA LEU A 18 -21.67 13.25 -4.08
C LEU A 18 -23.07 13.81 -3.80
N ALA A 19 -23.65 14.56 -4.74
CA ALA A 19 -25.09 14.82 -4.78
C ALA A 19 -25.93 13.58 -5.17
N PHE A 20 -25.31 12.51 -5.69
CA PHE A 20 -25.94 11.17 -5.75
C PHE A 20 -25.78 10.39 -4.43
N GLY A 21 -25.16 10.98 -3.40
CA GLY A 21 -24.83 10.34 -2.12
C GLY A 21 -25.78 10.65 -0.96
N THR A 22 -26.52 11.75 -1.00
CA THR A 22 -27.39 12.21 0.11
C THR A 22 -28.87 11.84 -0.03
N GLY A 23 -29.25 11.12 -1.10
CA GLY A 23 -30.65 10.80 -1.43
C GLY A 23 -31.12 9.37 -1.16
N ILE A 24 -30.22 8.40 -0.89
CA ILE A 24 -30.61 6.98 -0.71
C ILE A 24 -29.87 6.38 0.49
N SER A 25 -30.56 6.31 1.63
CA SER A 25 -30.22 5.38 2.72
C SER A 25 -30.34 3.92 2.27
N ASP A 26 -29.68 2.98 2.96
CA ASP A 26 -29.88 1.51 2.79
C ASP A 26 -31.31 1.00 3.14
N ALA A 27 -32.29 1.90 3.22
CA ALA A 27 -33.69 1.52 3.09
C ALA A 27 -33.90 0.90 1.70
N GLN A 28 -34.47 -0.31 1.66
CA GLN A 28 -35.19 -0.74 0.47
C GLN A 28 -36.20 0.36 0.10
N PRO A 29 -36.40 0.67 -1.19
CA PRO A 29 -37.33 1.71 -1.59
C PRO A 29 -38.68 1.45 -0.94
N ALA A 30 -39.16 2.41 -0.16
CA ALA A 30 -40.49 2.32 0.44
C ALA A 30 -41.50 2.13 -0.70
N PRO A 31 -42.33 1.08 -0.69
CA PRO A 31 -43.17 0.74 -1.84
C PRO A 31 -44.24 1.82 -2.03
N GLY A 32 -43.99 2.78 -2.94
CA GLY A 32 -44.89 3.91 -3.17
C GLY A 32 -44.31 5.14 -3.91
N ALA A 33 -43.22 5.05 -4.68
CA ALA A 33 -42.63 6.22 -5.35
C ALA A 33 -42.06 5.92 -6.76
N ASP A 34 -42.85 5.30 -7.64
CA ASP A 34 -42.49 5.08 -9.05
C ASP A 34 -42.61 6.38 -9.88
N ALA A 35 -41.59 7.24 -9.80
CA ALA A 35 -41.47 8.45 -10.62
C ALA A 35 -40.51 8.22 -11.80
N PRO A 36 -40.95 8.27 -13.08
CA PRO A 36 -40.10 7.98 -14.25
C PRO A 36 -38.83 8.84 -14.36
N PHE A 37 -38.84 10.06 -13.79
CA PHE A 37 -37.64 10.91 -13.69
C PHE A 37 -36.55 10.26 -12.84
N GLN A 38 -36.89 9.77 -11.63
CA GLN A 38 -35.93 9.22 -10.69
C GLN A 38 -35.33 7.91 -11.21
N GLU A 39 -36.14 7.05 -11.85
CA GLU A 39 -35.65 5.82 -12.49
C GLU A 39 -34.58 6.13 -13.57
N ALA A 40 -34.83 7.14 -14.41
CA ALA A 40 -33.89 7.56 -15.44
C ALA A 40 -32.59 8.14 -14.86
N MET A 41 -32.69 8.93 -13.78
CA MET A 41 -31.53 9.45 -13.04
C MET A 41 -30.73 8.32 -12.39
N ASP A 42 -31.36 7.46 -11.60
CA ASP A 42 -30.72 6.32 -10.92
C ASP A 42 -30.07 5.36 -11.91
N ARG A 43 -30.69 5.14 -13.07
CA ARG A 43 -30.11 4.34 -14.15
C ARG A 43 -28.81 4.96 -14.67
N GLY A 44 -28.76 6.26 -14.86
CA GLY A 44 -27.53 6.99 -15.20
C GLY A 44 -26.49 6.86 -14.10
N THR A 45 -26.88 7.11 -12.84
CA THR A 45 -25.98 6.99 -11.68
C THR A 45 -25.35 5.61 -11.57
N GLN A 46 -26.12 4.53 -11.74
CA GLN A 46 -25.62 3.15 -11.72
C GLN A 46 -24.62 2.82 -12.82
N LEU A 47 -24.65 3.52 -13.96
CA LEU A 47 -23.72 3.31 -15.08
C LEU A 47 -22.35 3.97 -14.85
N VAL A 48 -22.29 4.95 -13.95
CA VAL A 48 -21.07 5.68 -13.56
C VAL A 48 -20.73 5.53 -12.06
N ARG A 49 -21.39 4.62 -11.34
CA ARG A 49 -21.07 4.23 -9.94
C ARG A 49 -20.72 2.74 -9.85
N PRO A 50 -19.49 2.36 -9.43
CA PRO A 50 -19.11 0.97 -9.23
C PRO A 50 -20.00 0.26 -8.21
N ARG A 51 -20.45 -0.96 -8.54
CA ARG A 51 -21.32 -1.78 -7.68
C ARG A 51 -20.65 -2.38 -6.44
N THR A 52 -19.33 -2.25 -6.30
CA THR A 52 -18.57 -2.83 -5.19
C THR A 52 -17.54 -1.85 -4.66
N ASN A 53 -17.40 -1.74 -3.33
CA ASN A 53 -16.29 -1.02 -2.70
C ASN A 53 -14.97 -1.82 -2.70
N SER A 54 -14.81 -2.72 -3.68
CA SER A 54 -13.71 -3.66 -3.78
C SER A 54 -12.53 -3.01 -4.49
N ALA A 55 -11.33 -3.07 -3.92
CA ALA A 55 -10.09 -2.75 -4.63
C ALA A 55 -9.79 -3.75 -5.77
N PHE A 56 -10.46 -4.90 -5.77
CA PHE A 56 -10.20 -6.03 -6.67
C PHE A 56 -11.09 -6.06 -7.93
N GLN A 57 -12.09 -5.18 -8.03
CA GLN A 57 -12.99 -5.09 -9.19
C GLN A 57 -13.29 -3.62 -9.51
N ARG A 58 -12.72 -3.11 -10.61
CA ARG A 58 -12.98 -1.77 -11.16
C ARG A 58 -13.86 -1.90 -12.43
N PRO A 59 -15.21 -1.94 -12.32
CA PRO A 59 -16.06 -1.93 -13.49
C PRO A 59 -15.90 -0.61 -14.28
N PHE A 60 -16.02 -0.68 -15.60
CA PHE A 60 -15.87 0.48 -16.48
C PHE A 60 -16.97 1.53 -16.23
N LEU A 61 -16.59 2.80 -16.15
CA LEU A 61 -17.54 3.91 -16.04
C LEU A 61 -18.14 4.21 -17.42
N ARG A 62 -19.44 3.97 -17.60
CA ARG A 62 -20.13 4.05 -18.91
C ARG A 62 -20.69 5.45 -19.14
N PHE A 63 -19.81 6.46 -19.21
CA PHE A 63 -20.18 7.87 -19.28
C PHE A 63 -21.17 8.20 -20.41
N SER A 64 -20.95 7.69 -21.63
CA SER A 64 -21.87 7.92 -22.76
C SER A 64 -23.29 7.39 -22.50
N GLU A 65 -23.42 6.16 -21.99
CA GLU A 65 -24.73 5.58 -21.69
C GLU A 65 -25.40 6.22 -20.47
N ALA A 66 -24.61 6.72 -19.52
CA ALA A 66 -25.09 7.53 -18.42
C ALA A 66 -25.65 8.87 -18.92
N ARG A 67 -24.93 9.57 -19.81
CA ARG A 67 -25.44 10.79 -20.50
C ARG A 67 -26.77 10.52 -21.20
N ASP A 68 -26.89 9.40 -21.89
CA ASP A 68 -28.14 9.05 -22.57
C ASP A 68 -29.29 8.74 -21.59
N ALA A 69 -28.99 8.18 -20.41
CA ALA A 69 -29.97 8.02 -19.34
C ALA A 69 -30.40 9.38 -18.74
N TYR A 70 -29.45 10.27 -18.43
CA TYR A 70 -29.75 11.61 -17.93
C TYR A 70 -30.50 12.48 -18.96
N ARG A 71 -30.16 12.40 -20.25
CA ARG A 71 -30.91 13.05 -21.35
C ARG A 71 -32.35 12.57 -21.43
N ARG A 72 -32.63 11.29 -21.15
CA ARG A 72 -34.01 10.77 -21.06
C ARG A 72 -34.78 11.26 -19.82
N SER A 73 -34.09 11.64 -18.74
CA SER A 73 -34.75 12.25 -17.56
C SER A 73 -35.20 13.70 -17.81
N LEU A 74 -34.49 14.45 -18.66
CA LEU A 74 -34.74 15.87 -18.90
C LEU A 74 -36.21 16.21 -19.32
N PRO A 75 -36.87 15.49 -20.26
CA PRO A 75 -38.29 15.72 -20.56
C PRO A 75 -39.27 15.18 -19.51
N LEU A 76 -38.80 14.41 -18.53
CA LEU A 76 -39.61 13.85 -17.43
C LEU A 76 -39.61 14.76 -16.19
N ALA A 77 -38.72 15.76 -16.14
CA ALA A 77 -38.56 16.69 -15.03
C ALA A 77 -39.74 17.68 -14.92
N GLN A 78 -40.46 17.62 -13.80
CA GLN A 78 -41.65 18.43 -13.54
C GLN A 78 -41.29 19.80 -12.95
N THR A 79 -40.19 19.86 -12.19
CA THR A 79 -39.69 21.06 -11.51
C THR A 79 -38.39 21.58 -12.12
N ASP A 80 -38.09 22.85 -11.91
CA ASP A 80 -36.79 23.44 -12.27
C ASP A 80 -35.63 22.77 -11.51
N GLY A 81 -35.85 22.31 -10.28
CA GLY A 81 -34.86 21.58 -9.50
C GLY A 81 -34.49 20.22 -10.12
N GLU A 82 -35.46 19.48 -10.64
CA GLU A 82 -35.24 18.23 -11.38
C GLU A 82 -34.54 18.49 -12.72
N ARG A 83 -34.95 19.53 -13.46
CA ARG A 83 -34.27 19.95 -14.71
C ARG A 83 -32.82 20.32 -14.44
N ALA A 84 -32.56 21.07 -13.36
CA ALA A 84 -31.21 21.43 -12.94
C ALA A 84 -30.37 20.20 -12.58
N ALA A 85 -30.94 19.22 -11.86
CA ALA A 85 -30.26 17.96 -11.53
C ALA A 85 -29.91 17.14 -12.78
N ALA A 86 -30.83 17.03 -13.75
CA ALA A 86 -30.58 16.34 -15.02
C ALA A 86 -29.50 17.03 -15.86
N ARG A 87 -29.56 18.36 -16.02
CA ARG A 87 -28.54 19.13 -16.76
C ARG A 87 -27.16 19.05 -16.12
N LEU A 88 -27.07 19.17 -14.79
CA LEU A 88 -25.83 18.94 -14.05
C LEU A 88 -25.27 17.55 -14.38
N ALA A 89 -26.08 16.50 -14.22
CA ALA A 89 -25.63 15.13 -14.47
C ALA A 89 -25.15 14.91 -15.93
N ILE A 90 -25.79 15.52 -16.93
CA ILE A 90 -25.34 15.51 -18.33
C ILE A 90 -23.99 16.23 -18.47
N ALA A 91 -23.90 17.50 -18.06
CA ALA A 91 -22.70 18.33 -18.18
C ALA A 91 -21.49 17.71 -17.49
N GLU A 92 -21.72 17.12 -16.32
CA GLU A 92 -20.71 16.50 -15.49
C GLU A 92 -20.22 15.18 -16.09
N SER A 93 -21.14 14.29 -16.49
CA SER A 93 -20.76 13.04 -17.16
C SER A 93 -20.16 13.25 -18.56
N SER A 94 -20.32 14.43 -19.18
CA SER A 94 -19.48 14.90 -20.28
C SER A 94 -18.10 15.37 -19.81
N LEU A 95 -18.01 16.25 -18.80
CA LEU A 95 -16.75 16.85 -18.31
C LEU A 95 -15.71 15.83 -17.77
N TYR A 96 -16.17 14.69 -17.25
CA TYR A 96 -15.32 13.59 -16.79
C TYR A 96 -14.98 12.55 -17.87
N ASP A 97 -15.68 12.56 -19.00
CA ASP A 97 -15.34 11.72 -20.14
C ASP A 97 -14.06 12.24 -20.81
N TRP A 98 -13.13 11.34 -21.10
CA TRP A 98 -11.83 11.70 -21.66
C TRP A 98 -11.88 11.86 -23.19
N ASP A 99 -12.91 11.33 -23.83
CA ASP A 99 -13.13 11.45 -25.27
C ASP A 99 -14.01 12.64 -25.64
N GLU A 100 -14.61 13.32 -24.64
CA GLU A 100 -15.38 14.54 -24.83
C GLU A 100 -14.47 15.77 -24.86
N THR A 101 -14.69 16.63 -25.86
CA THR A 101 -13.87 17.83 -26.10
C THR A 101 -14.70 19.09 -26.38
N ASP A 102 -16.03 18.97 -26.50
CA ASP A 102 -16.91 20.14 -26.64
C ASP A 102 -17.19 20.80 -25.28
N PHE A 103 -16.16 21.46 -24.75
CA PHE A 103 -16.25 22.23 -23.51
C PHE A 103 -17.21 23.44 -23.62
N ALA A 104 -17.59 23.87 -24.84
CA ALA A 104 -18.60 24.88 -25.05
C ALA A 104 -20.01 24.31 -24.81
N ALA A 105 -20.38 23.19 -25.42
CA ALA A 105 -21.65 22.51 -25.15
C ALA A 105 -21.79 22.10 -23.68
N ILE A 106 -20.70 21.66 -23.04
CA ILE A 106 -20.69 21.38 -21.58
C ILE A 106 -21.00 22.65 -20.77
N ARG A 107 -20.44 23.81 -21.15
CA ARG A 107 -20.78 25.10 -20.50
C ARG A 107 -22.23 25.49 -20.70
N GLU A 108 -22.80 25.26 -21.88
CA GLU A 108 -24.20 25.62 -22.15
C GLU A 108 -25.15 24.83 -21.23
N GLU A 109 -24.88 23.55 -20.98
CA GLU A 109 -25.64 22.75 -20.01
C GLU A 109 -25.53 23.31 -18.58
N TYR A 110 -24.33 23.72 -18.12
CA TYR A 110 -24.18 24.38 -16.82
C TYR A 110 -24.82 25.78 -16.78
N ALA A 111 -24.69 26.58 -17.83
CA ALA A 111 -25.27 27.91 -17.92
C ALA A 111 -26.80 27.85 -17.86
N ALA A 112 -27.41 26.88 -18.55
CA ALA A 112 -28.84 26.62 -18.50
C ALA A 112 -29.35 26.27 -17.08
N VAL A 113 -28.50 25.78 -16.17
CA VAL A 113 -28.85 25.59 -14.75
C VAL A 113 -28.92 26.93 -13.99
N LEU A 114 -28.12 27.93 -14.37
CA LEU A 114 -28.14 29.25 -13.75
C LEU A 114 -29.39 30.05 -14.13
N GLU A 115 -29.92 29.84 -15.33
CA GLU A 115 -31.14 30.49 -15.83
C GLU A 115 -32.43 29.93 -15.23
N LEU A 116 -32.43 28.71 -14.68
CA LEU A 116 -33.62 28.09 -14.07
C LEU A 116 -33.97 28.78 -12.74
N PRO A 117 -35.12 29.47 -12.61
CA PRO A 117 -35.47 30.19 -11.39
C PRO A 117 -35.48 29.31 -10.14
N GLY A 118 -36.07 28.11 -10.23
CA GLY A 118 -36.16 27.16 -9.13
C GLY A 118 -34.90 26.32 -8.85
N ALA A 119 -33.76 26.56 -9.52
CA ALA A 119 -32.51 25.87 -9.20
C ALA A 119 -31.97 26.29 -7.82
N SER A 120 -31.58 25.30 -7.01
CA SER A 120 -31.12 25.53 -5.63
C SER A 120 -29.77 26.27 -5.58
N PRO A 121 -29.41 26.92 -4.45
CA PRO A 121 -28.09 27.52 -4.28
C PRO A 121 -26.94 26.54 -4.55
N GLU A 122 -27.09 25.28 -4.14
CA GLU A 122 -26.12 24.21 -4.38
C GLU A 122 -26.00 23.86 -5.86
N GLN A 123 -27.13 23.72 -6.57
CA GLN A 123 -27.13 23.45 -8.01
C GLN A 123 -26.46 24.58 -8.79
N ARG A 124 -26.74 25.83 -8.42
CA ARG A 124 -26.09 27.02 -9.00
C ARG A 124 -24.59 27.10 -8.68
N ALA A 125 -24.19 26.73 -7.46
CA ALA A 125 -22.78 26.66 -7.07
C ALA A 125 -22.01 25.57 -7.85
N ARG A 126 -22.60 24.38 -7.99
CA ARG A 126 -22.08 23.28 -8.82
C ARG A 126 -21.96 23.68 -10.28
N ALA A 127 -22.97 24.34 -10.86
CA ALA A 127 -22.92 24.83 -12.23
C ALA A 127 -21.77 25.82 -12.45
N ARG A 128 -21.57 26.79 -11.55
CA ARG A 128 -20.41 27.71 -11.62
C ARG A 128 -19.07 27.00 -11.50
N LEU A 129 -18.95 26.00 -10.61
CA LEU A 129 -17.75 25.19 -10.50
C LEU A 129 -17.47 24.43 -11.81
N GLY A 130 -18.49 23.83 -12.42
CA GLY A 130 -18.42 23.17 -13.73
C GLY A 130 -18.02 24.11 -14.88
N ILE A 131 -18.55 25.33 -14.92
CA ILE A 131 -18.13 26.38 -15.87
C ILE A 131 -16.64 26.72 -15.66
N GLY A 132 -16.18 26.80 -14.41
CA GLY A 132 -14.76 27.00 -14.12
C GLY A 132 -13.88 25.84 -14.60
N GLU A 133 -14.34 24.59 -14.46
CA GLU A 133 -13.62 23.40 -14.91
C GLU A 133 -13.50 23.34 -16.44
N THR A 134 -14.57 23.64 -17.18
CA THR A 134 -14.53 23.68 -18.66
C THR A 134 -13.54 24.72 -19.18
N TYR A 135 -13.55 25.94 -18.64
CA TYR A 135 -12.54 26.95 -18.98
C TYR A 135 -11.13 26.48 -18.61
N LEU A 136 -10.97 25.76 -17.50
CA LEU A 136 -9.66 25.21 -17.11
C LEU A 136 -9.17 24.13 -18.10
N ARG A 137 -10.06 23.32 -18.70
CA ARG A 137 -9.71 22.36 -19.77
C ARG A 137 -9.16 23.05 -21.03
N GLU A 138 -9.59 24.28 -21.29
CA GLU A 138 -9.17 25.11 -22.43
C GLU A 138 -8.03 26.11 -22.09
N SER A 139 -7.38 25.97 -20.93
CA SER A 139 -6.40 26.95 -20.41
C SER A 139 -6.94 28.38 -20.24
N GLY A 140 -8.27 28.55 -20.14
CA GLY A 140 -8.99 29.78 -19.85
C GLY A 140 -8.87 30.24 -18.40
N TYR A 141 -7.65 30.45 -17.91
CA TYR A 141 -7.36 30.62 -16.48
C TYR A 141 -8.06 31.77 -15.75
N ALA A 142 -8.30 32.89 -16.45
CA ALA A 142 -8.96 34.05 -15.87
C ALA A 142 -10.47 33.80 -15.66
N PRO A 143 -11.26 33.45 -16.70
CA PRO A 143 -12.67 33.12 -16.51
C PRO A 143 -12.86 31.86 -15.64
N ALA A 144 -11.95 30.88 -15.68
CA ALA A 144 -11.99 29.74 -14.76
C ALA A 144 -11.96 30.18 -13.29
N ARG A 145 -11.00 31.04 -12.90
CA ARG A 145 -10.91 31.56 -11.53
C ARG A 145 -12.03 32.50 -11.15
N GLN A 146 -12.61 33.24 -12.09
CA GLN A 146 -13.81 34.03 -11.82
C GLN A 146 -14.97 33.09 -11.46
N ALA A 147 -15.28 32.11 -12.31
CA ALA A 147 -16.34 31.14 -12.07
C ALA A 147 -16.12 30.34 -10.77
N PHE A 148 -14.89 29.95 -10.45
CA PHE A 148 -14.56 29.36 -9.14
C PHE A 148 -14.80 30.35 -7.98
N THR A 149 -14.45 31.63 -8.11
CA THR A 149 -14.71 32.62 -7.04
C THR A 149 -16.21 32.76 -6.78
N GLU A 150 -17.00 32.89 -7.85
CA GLU A 150 -18.46 32.94 -7.75
C GLU A 150 -19.09 31.64 -7.23
N ALA A 151 -18.47 30.48 -7.52
CA ALA A 151 -18.89 29.18 -6.98
C ALA A 151 -18.61 29.07 -5.47
N ARG A 152 -17.42 29.49 -5.03
CA ARG A 152 -17.01 29.52 -3.62
C ARG A 152 -17.95 30.38 -2.78
N ASP A 153 -18.28 31.56 -3.29
CA ASP A 153 -19.07 32.56 -2.57
C ASP A 153 -20.59 32.27 -2.61
N ALA A 154 -21.03 31.28 -3.39
CA ALA A 154 -22.43 30.87 -3.49
C ALA A 154 -22.93 30.00 -2.31
N LEU A 155 -22.04 29.42 -1.50
CA LEU A 155 -22.39 28.61 -0.33
C LEU A 155 -21.53 28.97 0.88
N ALA A 156 -22.13 28.94 2.07
CA ALA A 156 -21.43 29.23 3.33
C ALA A 156 -20.59 28.05 3.86
N ASP A 157 -20.79 26.85 3.32
CA ASP A 157 -20.19 25.57 3.74
C ASP A 157 -18.64 25.59 3.66
N PRO A 158 -17.90 25.29 4.76
CA PRO A 158 -16.44 25.25 4.77
C PRO A 158 -15.83 24.19 3.84
N ALA A 159 -16.40 22.98 3.79
CA ALA A 159 -15.89 21.89 2.96
C ALA A 159 -16.10 22.20 1.46
N TRP A 160 -17.21 22.85 1.11
CA TRP A 160 -17.41 23.41 -0.23
C TRP A 160 -16.37 24.46 -0.58
N LYS A 161 -16.15 25.46 0.30
CA LYS A 161 -15.16 26.53 0.08
C LYS A 161 -13.76 25.96 -0.15
N VAL A 162 -13.35 25.00 0.66
CA VAL A 162 -12.09 24.26 0.49
C VAL A 162 -12.00 23.61 -0.88
N GLU A 163 -13.04 22.90 -1.33
CA GLU A 163 -13.01 22.23 -2.62
C GLU A 163 -12.77 23.23 -3.76
N VAL A 164 -13.49 24.35 -3.72
CA VAL A 164 -13.36 25.38 -4.76
C VAL A 164 -11.98 26.07 -4.68
N GLN A 165 -11.40 26.21 -3.48
CA GLN A 165 -10.00 26.64 -3.34
C GLN A 165 -9.00 25.63 -3.91
N LEU A 166 -9.26 24.32 -3.84
CA LEU A 166 -8.44 23.30 -4.53
C LEU A 166 -8.54 23.43 -6.06
N ALA A 167 -9.72 23.74 -6.61
CA ALA A 167 -9.87 24.05 -8.03
C ALA A 167 -9.11 25.34 -8.44
N ILE A 168 -9.14 26.38 -7.60
CA ILE A 168 -8.33 27.59 -7.77
C ILE A 168 -6.83 27.26 -7.74
N ALA A 169 -6.36 26.46 -6.79
CA ALA A 169 -4.96 26.03 -6.70
C ALA A 169 -4.55 25.23 -7.95
N ARG A 170 -5.38 24.29 -8.42
CA ARG A 170 -5.16 23.54 -9.66
C ARG A 170 -5.06 24.48 -10.88
N SER A 171 -5.88 25.54 -10.94
CA SER A 171 -5.77 26.57 -12.00
C SER A 171 -4.46 27.36 -11.98
N ARG A 172 -3.80 27.45 -10.82
CA ARG A 172 -2.50 28.11 -10.67
C ARG A 172 -1.39 27.14 -11.07
N LEU A 173 -1.44 25.89 -10.60
CA LEU A 173 -0.49 24.83 -10.96
C LEU A 173 -0.47 24.56 -12.47
N GLN A 174 -1.65 24.47 -13.08
CA GLN A 174 -1.79 24.25 -14.51
C GLN A 174 -1.18 25.42 -15.31
N LYS A 175 -1.35 26.67 -14.83
CA LYS A 175 -0.66 27.86 -15.36
C LYS A 175 0.83 27.99 -14.91
N ARG A 176 1.39 26.99 -14.24
CA ARG A 176 2.76 26.98 -13.66
C ARG A 176 3.05 28.13 -12.67
N ASP A 177 2.01 28.74 -12.09
CA ASP A 177 2.07 29.80 -11.06
C ASP A 177 2.19 29.17 -9.65
N LEU A 178 3.32 28.48 -9.44
CA LEU A 178 3.58 27.68 -8.23
C LEU A 178 3.48 28.49 -6.92
N PRO A 179 4.03 29.71 -6.81
CA PRO A 179 3.95 30.48 -5.57
C PRO A 179 2.52 30.88 -5.21
N ALA A 180 1.66 31.16 -6.20
CA ALA A 180 0.25 31.41 -5.94
C ALA A 180 -0.51 30.13 -5.59
N ALA A 181 -0.21 29.00 -6.25
CA ALA A 181 -0.77 27.70 -5.88
C ALA A 181 -0.44 27.35 -4.42
N GLN A 182 0.83 27.47 -4.03
CA GLN A 182 1.31 27.17 -2.68
C GLN A 182 0.59 27.99 -1.61
N ARG A 183 0.37 29.30 -1.84
CA ARG A 183 -0.40 30.15 -0.91
C ARG A 183 -1.85 29.69 -0.74
N VAL A 184 -2.53 29.31 -1.82
CA VAL A 184 -3.91 28.80 -1.75
C VAL A 184 -3.94 27.45 -1.02
N LEU A 185 -3.02 26.55 -1.32
CA LEU A 185 -2.92 25.23 -0.69
C LEU A 185 -2.58 25.31 0.80
N ALA A 186 -1.73 26.25 1.21
CA ALA A 186 -1.47 26.53 2.62
C ALA A 186 -2.75 26.98 3.33
N SER A 187 -3.46 27.98 2.78
CA SER A 187 -4.72 28.45 3.37
C SER A 187 -5.81 27.38 3.45
N VAL A 188 -5.79 26.36 2.58
CA VAL A 188 -6.68 25.19 2.68
C VAL A 188 -6.31 24.31 3.88
N LEU A 189 -5.03 24.13 4.18
CA LEU A 189 -4.56 23.27 5.28
C LEU A 189 -4.72 23.91 6.67
N ASP A 190 -4.80 25.24 6.72
CA ASP A 190 -5.02 26.03 7.94
C ASP A 190 -6.47 25.94 8.47
N GLU A 191 -7.42 25.41 7.68
CA GLU A 191 -8.81 25.19 8.09
C GLU A 191 -8.90 24.12 9.20
N GLU A 192 -9.48 24.48 10.36
CA GLU A 192 -9.50 23.65 11.57
C GLU A 192 -10.23 22.30 11.35
N GLU A 193 -11.44 22.33 10.77
CA GLU A 193 -12.27 21.13 10.55
C GLU A 193 -12.11 20.53 9.13
N LEU A 194 -10.93 20.62 8.55
CA LEU A 194 -10.65 20.10 7.20
C LEU A 194 -10.79 18.57 7.10
N ASN A 195 -11.69 18.12 6.23
CA ASN A 195 -11.89 16.70 5.89
C ASN A 195 -10.56 16.00 5.51
N PRO A 196 -10.25 14.80 6.05
CA PRO A 196 -8.98 14.11 5.79
C PRO A 196 -8.64 13.85 4.32
N SER A 197 -9.64 13.63 3.46
CA SER A 197 -9.45 13.43 2.02
C SER A 197 -9.10 14.73 1.29
N LEU A 198 -9.72 15.84 1.70
CA LEU A 198 -9.35 17.19 1.21
C LEU A 198 -7.96 17.59 1.69
N ARG A 199 -7.64 17.34 2.98
CA ARG A 199 -6.31 17.53 3.56
C ARG A 199 -5.26 16.77 2.76
N HIS A 200 -5.49 15.48 2.51
CA HIS A 200 -4.59 14.62 1.71
C HIS A 200 -4.41 15.15 0.28
N ARG A 201 -5.47 15.57 -0.42
CA ARG A 201 -5.39 16.17 -1.77
C ARG A 201 -4.62 17.50 -1.80
N ALA A 202 -4.86 18.39 -0.84
CA ALA A 202 -4.14 19.66 -0.71
C ALA A 202 -2.63 19.42 -0.52
N GLN A 203 -2.30 18.51 0.40
CA GLN A 203 -0.93 18.12 0.69
C GLN A 203 -0.26 17.48 -0.55
N SER A 204 -0.98 16.68 -1.36
CA SER A 204 -0.42 16.07 -2.58
C SER A 204 -0.02 17.10 -3.64
N TYR A 205 -0.72 18.22 -3.74
CA TYR A 205 -0.25 19.32 -4.57
C TYR A 205 0.99 20.04 -4.00
N LEU A 206 1.09 20.21 -2.68
CA LEU A 206 2.29 20.78 -2.05
C LEU A 206 3.52 19.89 -2.23
N ASP A 207 3.36 18.57 -2.12
CA ASP A 207 4.44 17.61 -2.37
C ASP A 207 4.93 17.66 -3.82
N ALA A 208 4.01 17.81 -4.79
CA ALA A 208 4.38 18.00 -6.19
C ALA A 208 5.27 19.26 -6.36
N ILE A 209 4.88 20.38 -5.75
CA ILE A 209 5.66 21.63 -5.74
C ILE A 209 7.04 21.43 -5.07
N ALA A 210 7.11 20.65 -3.98
CA ALA A 210 8.32 20.44 -3.21
C ALA A 210 9.32 19.45 -3.85
N VAL A 211 8.83 18.46 -4.59
CA VAL A 211 9.64 17.39 -5.20
C VAL A 211 10.03 17.70 -6.64
N MET A 212 9.16 18.34 -7.43
CA MET A 212 9.44 18.67 -8.84
C MET A 212 10.79 19.38 -9.06
N PRO A 213 11.21 20.40 -8.26
CA PRO A 213 12.51 21.06 -8.45
C PRO A 213 13.73 20.18 -8.19
N ARG A 214 13.55 18.99 -7.61
CA ARG A 214 14.61 18.00 -7.39
C ARG A 214 14.76 17.04 -8.56
N LEU A 215 13.78 16.95 -9.47
CA LEU A 215 13.83 16.01 -10.59
C LEU A 215 14.88 16.45 -11.61
N ARG A 216 15.72 15.52 -12.04
CA ARG A 216 16.68 15.75 -13.13
C ARG A 216 15.94 15.97 -14.46
N PRO A 217 16.42 16.88 -15.33
CA PRO A 217 15.72 17.23 -16.56
C PRO A 217 15.83 16.14 -17.64
N ASP A 218 16.91 15.37 -17.65
CA ASP A 218 17.18 14.30 -18.62
C ASP A 218 16.44 13.00 -18.26
N HIS A 219 16.40 12.09 -19.25
CA HIS A 219 16.01 10.69 -19.07
C HIS A 219 17.21 9.78 -19.41
N PRO A 220 17.33 8.57 -18.83
CA PRO A 220 16.41 7.93 -17.89
C PRO A 220 16.35 8.60 -16.51
N ARG A 221 15.19 8.49 -15.86
CA ARG A 221 14.92 8.92 -14.48
C ARG A 221 14.56 7.75 -13.57
N LEU A 222 14.07 6.62 -14.10
CA LEU A 222 13.60 5.49 -13.31
C LEU A 222 14.64 4.36 -13.19
N PHE A 223 14.93 3.94 -11.95
CA PHE A 223 15.88 2.89 -11.53
C PHE A 223 17.36 3.17 -11.82
N PHE A 224 17.67 3.86 -12.90
CA PHE A 224 18.99 4.39 -13.22
C PHE A 224 18.84 5.69 -14.00
N ASN A 225 19.95 6.39 -14.17
CA ASN A 225 20.05 7.65 -14.90
C ASN A 225 21.35 7.67 -15.73
N ALA A 226 21.66 8.79 -16.40
CA ALA A 226 22.87 8.89 -17.22
C ALA A 226 24.17 8.59 -16.45
N ASP A 227 24.23 8.96 -15.16
CA ASP A 227 25.42 8.85 -14.31
C ASP A 227 25.59 7.44 -13.72
N THR A 228 24.49 6.77 -13.35
CA THR A 228 24.51 5.40 -12.79
C THR A 228 24.46 4.31 -13.85
N TRP A 229 23.98 4.61 -15.06
CA TRP A 229 23.86 3.65 -16.17
C TRP A 229 25.14 2.87 -16.49
N PRO A 230 26.36 3.47 -16.54
CA PRO A 230 27.59 2.73 -16.82
C PRO A 230 27.80 1.56 -15.86
N ALA A 231 27.63 1.77 -14.55
CA ALA A 231 27.82 0.72 -13.55
C ALA A 231 26.74 -0.39 -13.65
N VAL A 232 25.49 -0.02 -13.97
CA VAL A 232 24.39 -0.98 -14.19
C VAL A 232 24.64 -1.84 -15.44
N ARG A 233 25.05 -1.21 -16.54
CA ARG A 233 25.43 -1.87 -17.79
C ARG A 233 26.62 -2.81 -17.57
N ASP A 234 27.66 -2.34 -16.89
CA ASP A 234 28.89 -3.11 -16.69
C ASP A 234 28.64 -4.28 -15.73
N ARG A 235 27.72 -4.14 -14.76
CA ARG A 235 27.22 -5.27 -13.95
C ARG A 235 26.47 -6.30 -14.81
N ALA A 236 25.57 -5.84 -15.68
CA ALA A 236 24.80 -6.70 -16.58
C ALA A 236 25.65 -7.44 -17.63
N LEU A 237 26.76 -6.83 -18.08
CA LEU A 237 27.68 -7.44 -19.05
C LEU A 237 28.83 -8.25 -18.40
N GLY A 238 29.07 -8.08 -17.10
CA GLY A 238 30.08 -8.78 -16.32
C GLY A 238 29.48 -9.75 -15.29
N PRO A 239 29.44 -9.42 -13.98
CA PRO A 239 28.97 -10.33 -12.91
C PRO A 239 27.62 -11.01 -13.13
N GLU A 240 26.66 -10.34 -13.79
CA GLU A 240 25.31 -10.88 -14.02
C GLU A 240 25.08 -11.29 -15.49
N ARG A 241 26.15 -11.49 -16.27
CA ARG A 241 26.09 -11.74 -17.72
C ARG A 241 25.17 -12.89 -18.12
N GLU A 242 25.21 -13.99 -17.37
CA GLU A 242 24.37 -15.17 -17.60
C GLU A 242 22.86 -14.88 -17.44
N ARG A 243 22.49 -13.94 -16.55
CA ARG A 243 21.10 -13.47 -16.43
C ARG A 243 20.71 -12.54 -17.56
N PHE A 244 21.64 -11.67 -17.98
CA PHE A 244 21.40 -10.76 -19.10
C PHE A 244 21.20 -11.53 -20.41
N ASP A 245 22.04 -12.52 -20.68
CA ASP A 245 21.92 -13.35 -21.89
C ASP A 245 20.58 -14.12 -21.90
N ARG A 246 20.15 -14.72 -20.77
CA ARG A 246 18.79 -15.30 -20.67
C ARG A 246 17.67 -14.29 -20.88
N MET A 247 17.78 -13.10 -20.28
CA MET A 247 16.78 -12.03 -20.47
C MET A 247 16.68 -11.61 -21.93
N LYS A 248 17.82 -11.58 -22.63
CA LYS A 248 17.90 -11.30 -24.06
C LYS A 248 17.23 -12.41 -24.88
N GLU A 249 17.55 -13.69 -24.61
CA GLU A 249 16.91 -14.84 -25.27
C GLU A 249 15.37 -14.82 -25.12
N GLU A 250 14.86 -14.56 -23.91
CA GLU A 250 13.41 -14.41 -23.65
C GLU A 250 12.77 -13.27 -24.47
N VAL A 251 13.47 -12.14 -24.63
CA VAL A 251 13.00 -10.99 -25.42
C VAL A 251 13.08 -11.26 -26.93
N GLU A 252 14.11 -11.97 -27.38
CA GLU A 252 14.30 -12.32 -28.79
C GLU A 252 13.27 -13.36 -29.26
N ALA A 253 12.92 -14.32 -28.41
CA ALA A 253 11.94 -15.37 -28.69
C ALA A 253 10.52 -14.88 -29.02
N ILE A 254 10.09 -13.71 -28.52
CA ILE A 254 8.76 -13.15 -28.78
C ILE A 254 8.71 -12.62 -30.22
N ALA A 255 7.92 -13.24 -31.10
CA ALA A 255 7.81 -12.82 -32.49
C ALA A 255 6.98 -11.52 -32.63
N PRO A 256 7.28 -10.61 -33.58
CA PRO A 256 6.58 -9.31 -33.67
C PRO A 256 5.07 -9.43 -33.90
N ASP A 257 4.61 -10.49 -34.53
CA ASP A 257 3.21 -10.85 -34.83
C ASP A 257 2.47 -11.48 -33.65
N GLU A 258 3.18 -12.05 -32.66
CA GLU A 258 2.60 -12.49 -31.39
C GLU A 258 2.16 -11.31 -30.50
N ILE A 259 2.63 -10.09 -30.77
CA ILE A 259 2.36 -8.91 -29.94
C ILE A 259 0.96 -8.34 -30.26
N HIS A 260 -0.05 -8.87 -29.57
CA HIS A 260 -1.43 -8.40 -29.52
C HIS A 260 -1.73 -7.69 -28.18
N PRO A 261 -2.85 -6.94 -28.05
CA PRO A 261 -3.23 -6.29 -26.79
C PRO A 261 -3.31 -7.27 -25.61
N ASN A 262 -2.39 -7.13 -24.66
CA ASN A 262 -2.22 -8.00 -23.48
C ASN A 262 -1.28 -7.28 -22.46
N ASP A 263 -1.21 -7.75 -21.20
CA ASP A 263 -0.30 -7.17 -20.19
C ASP A 263 1.16 -7.63 -20.40
N TRP A 264 1.88 -6.94 -21.29
CA TRP A 264 3.31 -7.21 -21.52
C TRP A 264 4.25 -6.48 -20.55
N GLY A 265 3.77 -5.69 -19.58
CA GLY A 265 4.58 -4.66 -18.89
C GLY A 265 5.93 -5.12 -18.31
N ILE A 266 6.01 -6.31 -17.73
CA ILE A 266 7.28 -6.90 -17.25
C ILE A 266 8.20 -7.35 -18.40
N LEU A 267 7.67 -7.95 -19.47
CA LEU A 267 8.44 -8.35 -20.65
C LEU A 267 8.89 -7.13 -21.47
N LEU A 268 8.06 -6.09 -21.50
CA LEU A 268 8.35 -4.78 -22.08
C LEU A 268 9.50 -4.08 -21.34
N MET A 269 9.53 -4.17 -20.00
CA MET A 269 10.67 -3.71 -19.18
C MET A 269 11.97 -4.46 -19.56
N LYS A 270 11.92 -5.79 -19.71
CA LYS A 270 13.07 -6.58 -20.20
C LYS A 270 13.50 -6.12 -21.60
N ALA A 271 12.57 -5.97 -22.54
CA ALA A 271 12.85 -5.58 -23.91
C ALA A 271 13.51 -4.19 -24.01
N ALA A 272 13.04 -3.22 -23.21
CA ALA A 272 13.65 -1.89 -23.13
C ALA A 272 15.05 -1.92 -22.50
N PHE A 273 15.29 -2.75 -21.48
CA PHE A 273 16.61 -2.93 -20.89
C PHE A 273 17.61 -3.54 -21.89
N VAL A 274 17.21 -4.62 -22.57
CA VAL A 274 18.02 -5.27 -23.61
C VAL A 274 18.33 -4.29 -24.74
N TYR A 275 17.32 -3.56 -25.24
CA TYR A 275 17.54 -2.48 -26.22
C TYR A 275 18.54 -1.43 -25.72
N ARG A 276 18.45 -0.98 -24.47
CA ARG A 276 19.36 0.04 -23.91
C ARG A 276 20.83 -0.40 -23.92
N ILE A 277 21.07 -1.72 -23.82
CA ILE A 277 22.40 -2.34 -23.90
C ILE A 277 22.83 -2.60 -25.36
N THR A 278 21.98 -3.23 -26.18
CA THR A 278 22.35 -3.66 -27.55
C THR A 278 22.26 -2.57 -28.60
N ARG A 279 21.39 -1.59 -28.39
CA ARG A 279 21.04 -0.51 -29.33
C ARG A 279 20.50 -0.96 -30.69
N ASP A 280 19.96 -2.19 -30.74
CA ASP A 280 19.32 -2.74 -31.94
C ASP A 280 18.01 -1.98 -32.30
N PRO A 281 17.91 -1.34 -33.48
CA PRO A 281 16.69 -0.67 -33.93
C PRO A 281 15.48 -1.61 -34.01
N GLY A 282 15.67 -2.91 -34.30
CA GLY A 282 14.59 -3.90 -34.35
C GLY A 282 13.95 -4.12 -32.97
N LEU A 283 14.75 -4.07 -31.90
CA LEU A 283 14.24 -4.11 -30.53
C LEU A 283 13.52 -2.82 -30.13
N LEU A 284 13.92 -1.65 -30.62
CA LEU A 284 13.18 -0.41 -30.39
C LEU A 284 11.76 -0.48 -30.99
N GLU A 285 11.62 -1.00 -32.22
CA GLU A 285 10.31 -1.25 -32.82
C GLU A 285 9.48 -2.28 -32.03
N LYS A 286 10.12 -3.35 -31.53
CA LYS A 286 9.48 -4.34 -30.64
C LYS A 286 8.95 -3.66 -29.36
N VAL A 287 9.77 -2.86 -28.69
CA VAL A 287 9.40 -2.08 -27.48
C VAL A 287 8.22 -1.14 -27.78
N LYS A 288 8.25 -0.38 -28.87
CA LYS A 288 7.14 0.52 -29.27
C LYS A 288 5.84 -0.26 -29.53
N ARG A 289 5.90 -1.45 -30.14
CA ARG A 289 4.73 -2.31 -30.36
C ARG A 289 4.18 -2.88 -29.05
N MET A 290 5.04 -3.44 -28.20
CA MET A 290 4.67 -3.99 -26.89
C MET A 290 4.05 -2.91 -25.99
N HIS A 291 4.59 -1.68 -25.98
CA HIS A 291 4.04 -0.58 -25.20
C HIS A 291 2.62 -0.21 -25.64
N ARG A 292 2.36 -0.06 -26.96
CA ARG A 292 1.02 0.23 -27.48
C ARG A 292 0.02 -0.86 -27.09
N ALA A 293 0.36 -2.13 -27.32
CA ALA A 293 -0.46 -3.28 -26.96
C ALA A 293 -0.77 -3.35 -25.45
N THR A 294 0.22 -3.04 -24.60
CA THR A 294 0.06 -3.05 -23.14
C THR A 294 -0.86 -1.94 -22.65
N VAL A 295 -0.68 -0.72 -23.15
CA VAL A 295 -1.51 0.41 -22.73
C VAL A 295 -2.93 0.30 -23.30
N GLU A 296 -3.11 -0.27 -24.49
CA GLU A 296 -4.43 -0.62 -25.00
C GLU A 296 -5.15 -1.60 -24.06
N HIS A 297 -4.50 -2.69 -23.67
CA HIS A 297 -5.04 -3.65 -22.70
C HIS A 297 -5.41 -3.01 -21.35
N TYR A 298 -4.55 -2.13 -20.81
CA TYR A 298 -4.82 -1.35 -19.60
C TYR A 298 -6.06 -0.44 -19.77
N LEU A 299 -6.18 0.26 -20.90
CA LEU A 299 -7.32 1.12 -21.20
C LEU A 299 -8.63 0.32 -21.33
N ARG A 300 -8.58 -0.90 -21.88
CA ARG A 300 -9.73 -1.81 -21.95
C ARG A 300 -10.14 -2.42 -20.60
N ARG A 301 -9.30 -2.33 -19.55
CA ARG A 301 -9.49 -2.95 -18.21
C ARG A 301 -9.62 -4.47 -18.24
N GLU A 302 -9.11 -5.11 -19.29
CA GLU A 302 -8.98 -6.56 -19.37
C GLU A 302 -7.99 -7.04 -18.27
N HIS A 303 -8.33 -8.11 -17.54
CA HIS A 303 -7.46 -8.75 -16.53
C HIS A 303 -6.65 -7.81 -15.61
N ASP A 304 -7.33 -6.82 -15.02
CA ASP A 304 -6.71 -5.78 -14.18
C ASP A 304 -6.10 -6.34 -12.87
N ARG A 305 -4.87 -6.88 -12.96
CA ARG A 305 -4.11 -7.42 -11.82
C ARG A 305 -3.96 -6.36 -10.74
N PHE A 306 -4.10 -6.75 -9.47
CA PHE A 306 -4.08 -5.81 -8.35
C PHE A 306 -2.69 -5.20 -8.11
N HIS A 307 -1.60 -5.88 -8.48
CA HIS A 307 -0.24 -5.40 -8.29
C HIS A 307 0.19 -4.33 -9.32
N ALA A 308 0.95 -3.32 -8.88
CA ALA A 308 1.49 -2.28 -9.76
C ALA A 308 2.64 -2.73 -10.67
N TYR A 309 3.28 -3.88 -10.40
CA TYR A 309 4.56 -4.27 -11.00
C TYR A 309 4.63 -4.11 -12.53
N SER A 310 3.63 -4.62 -13.26
CA SER A 310 3.60 -4.52 -14.73
C SER A 310 3.45 -3.08 -15.23
N ARG A 311 2.64 -2.27 -14.53
CA ARG A 311 2.43 -0.83 -14.86
C ARG A 311 3.69 -0.02 -14.61
N VAL A 312 4.42 -0.29 -13.52
CA VAL A 312 5.74 0.28 -13.26
C VAL A 312 6.75 -0.14 -14.33
N GLY A 313 6.73 -1.41 -14.76
CA GLY A 313 7.56 -1.91 -15.86
C GLY A 313 7.28 -1.20 -17.19
N THR A 314 6.01 -0.97 -17.53
CA THR A 314 5.60 -0.19 -18.71
C THR A 314 6.13 1.25 -18.67
N VAL A 315 5.99 1.93 -17.53
CA VAL A 315 6.48 3.32 -17.39
C VAL A 315 8.02 3.38 -17.47
N ALA A 316 8.72 2.46 -16.81
CA ALA A 316 10.18 2.36 -16.86
C ALA A 316 10.68 2.09 -18.29
N ALA A 317 10.01 1.21 -19.04
CA ALA A 317 10.36 0.96 -20.44
C ALA A 317 10.26 2.23 -21.31
N LEU A 318 9.21 3.04 -21.13
CA LEU A 318 9.05 4.31 -21.83
C LEU A 318 10.12 5.33 -21.44
N ASP A 319 10.44 5.43 -20.15
CA ASP A 319 11.49 6.29 -19.60
C ASP A 319 12.87 5.96 -20.19
N TRP A 320 13.19 4.67 -20.34
CA TRP A 320 14.51 4.21 -20.78
C TRP A 320 14.77 4.42 -22.27
N VAL A 321 13.72 4.43 -23.09
CA VAL A 321 13.81 4.71 -24.54
C VAL A 321 13.48 6.16 -24.91
N TRP A 322 13.11 7.00 -23.93
CA TRP A 322 12.59 8.35 -24.16
C TRP A 322 13.39 9.19 -25.16
N ASN A 323 14.71 9.26 -24.96
CA ASN A 323 15.62 10.05 -25.80
C ASN A 323 15.77 9.48 -27.22
N ASP A 324 15.46 8.19 -27.41
CA ASP A 324 15.58 7.45 -28.67
C ASP A 324 14.25 7.50 -29.48
N LEU A 325 13.21 8.21 -28.99
CA LEU A 325 11.91 8.44 -29.64
C LEU A 325 11.78 9.86 -30.23
N THR A 326 11.00 10.01 -31.31
CA THR A 326 10.58 11.34 -31.80
C THR A 326 9.54 12.00 -30.88
N THR A 327 9.29 13.31 -31.05
CA THR A 327 8.25 14.05 -30.32
C THR A 327 6.85 13.43 -30.50
N GLU A 328 6.52 13.01 -31.71
CA GLU A 328 5.25 12.37 -32.07
C GLU A 328 5.14 10.99 -31.42
N GLU A 329 6.23 10.22 -31.42
CA GLU A 329 6.28 8.91 -30.76
C GLU A 329 6.16 9.01 -29.24
N ARG A 330 6.86 9.96 -28.61
CA ARG A 330 6.69 10.28 -27.18
C ARG A 330 5.24 10.61 -26.87
N ARG A 331 4.60 11.51 -27.64
CA ARG A 331 3.19 11.88 -27.45
C ARG A 331 2.25 10.66 -27.62
N ALA A 332 2.48 9.84 -28.63
CA ALA A 332 1.67 8.66 -28.93
C ALA A 332 1.78 7.52 -27.89
N LEU A 333 2.91 7.41 -27.18
CA LEU A 333 3.10 6.41 -26.13
C LEU A 333 2.73 6.97 -24.73
N ALA A 334 3.10 8.21 -24.43
CA ALA A 334 2.89 8.84 -23.13
C ALA A 334 1.43 9.17 -22.82
N LEU A 335 0.70 9.82 -23.74
CA LEU A 335 -0.65 10.33 -23.41
C LEU A 335 -1.68 9.22 -23.12
N PRO A 336 -1.69 8.07 -23.83
CA PRO A 336 -2.56 6.95 -23.46
C PRO A 336 -2.21 6.32 -22.10
N LEU A 337 -0.94 6.33 -21.70
CA LEU A 337 -0.49 5.86 -20.38
C LEU A 337 -0.89 6.83 -19.26
N LEU A 338 -0.74 8.15 -19.51
CA LEU A 338 -1.24 9.20 -18.63
C LEU A 338 -2.77 9.14 -18.47
N ARG A 339 -3.51 8.84 -19.56
CA ARG A 339 -4.96 8.60 -19.53
C ARG A 339 -5.32 7.51 -18.54
N TYR A 340 -4.70 6.34 -18.66
CA TYR A 340 -4.96 5.22 -17.76
C TYR A 340 -4.65 5.58 -16.30
N ALA A 341 -3.44 6.08 -16.02
CA ALA A 341 -2.99 6.40 -14.66
C ALA A 341 -3.84 7.49 -13.97
N TYR A 342 -4.17 8.57 -14.70
CA TYR A 342 -5.01 9.65 -14.20
C TYR A 342 -6.48 9.19 -13.99
N THR A 343 -7.00 8.32 -14.85
CA THR A 343 -8.36 7.76 -14.68
C THR A 343 -8.43 6.90 -13.42
N LEU A 344 -7.42 6.06 -13.14
CA LEU A 344 -7.35 5.31 -11.87
C LEU A 344 -7.31 6.23 -10.65
N TYR A 345 -6.57 7.35 -10.73
CA TYR A 345 -6.53 8.36 -9.67
C TYR A 345 -7.89 9.06 -9.49
N ALA A 346 -8.58 9.42 -10.57
CA ALA A 346 -9.90 10.04 -10.52
C ALA A 346 -10.96 9.09 -9.93
N GLU A 347 -10.96 7.82 -10.32
CA GLU A 347 -11.77 6.76 -9.70
C GLU A 347 -11.49 6.59 -8.21
N ASP A 348 -10.22 6.69 -7.81
CA ASP A 348 -9.85 6.57 -6.40
C ASP A 348 -10.14 7.83 -5.59
N CYS A 349 -10.18 9.02 -6.21
CA CYS A 349 -10.80 10.18 -5.56
C CYS A 349 -12.30 9.94 -5.36
N PHE A 350 -12.98 9.47 -6.41
CA PHE A 350 -14.42 9.22 -6.40
C PHE A 350 -14.85 8.22 -5.32
N LEU A 351 -14.15 7.09 -5.22
CA LEU A 351 -14.42 6.05 -4.22
C LEU A 351 -13.82 6.37 -2.85
N ASN A 352 -13.26 7.57 -2.67
CA ASN A 352 -12.51 7.98 -1.47
C ASN A 352 -11.39 6.99 -1.08
N ARG A 353 -10.74 6.40 -2.10
CA ARG A 353 -9.59 5.50 -2.03
C ARG A 353 -8.26 6.18 -2.41
N VAL A 354 -8.13 7.48 -2.19
CA VAL A 354 -6.82 8.17 -2.24
C VAL A 354 -6.11 8.13 -0.89
N HIS A 355 -6.83 8.29 0.23
CA HIS A 355 -6.24 8.23 1.57
C HIS A 355 -6.06 6.76 2.03
N GLY A 356 -4.84 6.37 2.41
CA GLY A 356 -4.50 5.02 2.88
C GLY A 356 -3.27 4.40 2.19
N ASP A 357 -2.69 3.39 2.82
CA ASP A 357 -1.39 2.82 2.43
C ASP A 357 -1.53 1.99 1.14
N ARG A 358 -0.87 2.43 0.06
CA ARG A 358 -1.03 1.84 -1.27
C ARG A 358 -0.16 0.62 -1.54
N TRP A 359 0.76 0.29 -0.63
CA TRP A 359 1.63 -0.89 -0.67
C TRP A 359 2.01 -1.27 -2.12
N TYR A 360 1.64 -2.47 -2.55
CA TYR A 360 1.89 -3.02 -3.88
C TYR A 360 0.75 -2.84 -4.88
N TYR A 361 -0.33 -2.13 -4.53
CA TYR A 361 -1.50 -1.98 -5.40
C TYR A 361 -1.24 -1.03 -6.57
N GLN A 362 -1.98 -1.19 -7.67
CA GLN A 362 -1.87 -0.39 -8.92
C GLN A 362 -1.58 1.09 -8.72
N GLN A 363 -2.20 1.74 -7.73
CA GLN A 363 -1.99 3.14 -7.37
C GLN A 363 -0.52 3.53 -7.16
N ASN A 364 0.32 2.60 -6.70
CA ASN A 364 1.75 2.83 -6.53
C ASN A 364 2.43 3.29 -7.85
N MET A 365 1.85 3.00 -9.02
CA MET A 365 2.35 3.47 -10.32
C MET A 365 2.42 5.01 -10.44
N TRP A 366 1.64 5.77 -9.66
CA TRP A 366 1.50 7.23 -9.82
C TRP A 366 2.82 7.98 -9.68
N TRP A 367 3.72 7.53 -8.80
CA TRP A 367 5.07 8.11 -8.64
C TRP A 367 5.85 8.02 -9.95
N TYR A 368 6.00 6.79 -10.45
CA TYR A 368 6.73 6.47 -11.67
C TYR A 368 6.14 7.22 -12.86
N THR A 369 4.80 7.21 -13.02
CA THR A 369 4.12 7.95 -14.10
C THR A 369 4.35 9.46 -13.99
N GLY A 370 4.28 10.02 -12.78
CA GLY A 370 4.54 11.44 -12.55
C GLY A 370 5.99 11.85 -12.86
N VAL A 371 6.97 11.06 -12.43
CA VAL A 371 8.41 11.31 -12.68
C VAL A 371 8.74 11.26 -14.18
N THR A 372 8.21 10.27 -14.91
CA THR A 372 8.52 10.10 -16.34
C THR A 372 7.69 11.02 -17.23
N LEU A 373 6.43 11.31 -16.88
CA LEU A 373 5.52 12.08 -17.75
C LEU A 373 5.36 13.54 -17.37
N LEU A 374 6.08 14.06 -16.36
CA LEU A 374 6.19 15.50 -16.16
C LEU A 374 7.20 16.08 -17.17
N ASP A 375 6.66 16.66 -18.24
CA ASP A 375 7.40 17.31 -19.33
C ASP A 375 6.71 18.65 -19.68
N ASP A 376 7.51 19.71 -19.84
CA ASP A 376 7.05 21.06 -20.14
C ASP A 376 6.45 21.20 -21.57
N ALA A 377 6.71 20.24 -22.46
CA ALA A 377 6.19 20.17 -23.83
C ALA A 377 4.72 19.71 -23.91
N TRP A 378 4.12 19.29 -22.80
CA TRP A 378 2.69 19.01 -22.76
C TRP A 378 1.85 20.28 -22.77
N ASP A 379 0.64 20.14 -23.32
CA ASP A 379 -0.44 21.09 -23.02
C ASP A 379 -0.65 21.16 -21.50
N ASP A 380 -1.09 22.33 -21.03
CA ASP A 380 -1.13 22.59 -19.59
C ASP A 380 -1.98 21.57 -18.83
N LEU A 381 -3.07 21.09 -19.43
CA LEU A 381 -3.94 20.08 -18.83
C LEU A 381 -3.19 18.77 -18.56
N ASN A 382 -2.46 18.25 -19.54
CA ASN A 382 -1.68 17.03 -19.37
C ASN A 382 -0.47 17.23 -18.45
N TYR A 383 0.17 18.40 -18.47
CA TYR A 383 1.16 18.80 -17.46
C TYR A 383 0.58 18.75 -16.03
N GLY A 384 -0.59 19.37 -15.82
CA GLY A 384 -1.27 19.37 -14.51
C GLY A 384 -1.72 17.97 -14.04
N ARG A 385 -2.09 17.09 -14.98
CA ARG A 385 -2.35 15.66 -14.69
C ARG A 385 -1.10 14.93 -14.21
N ALA A 386 0.03 15.08 -14.92
CA ALA A 386 1.30 14.45 -14.53
C ALA A 386 1.82 14.97 -13.18
N LEU A 387 1.74 16.29 -12.95
CA LEU A 387 2.14 16.93 -11.70
C LEU A 387 1.33 16.41 -10.49
N LEU A 388 0.03 16.16 -10.66
CA LEU A 388 -0.81 15.59 -9.62
C LEU A 388 -0.43 14.14 -9.28
N LEU A 389 -0.13 13.32 -10.30
CA LEU A 389 0.34 11.95 -10.09
C LEU A 389 1.71 11.91 -9.40
N LEU A 390 2.62 12.83 -9.73
CA LEU A 390 3.92 12.97 -9.06
C LEU A 390 3.75 13.19 -7.55
N GLY A 391 3.00 14.22 -7.16
CA GLY A 391 2.83 14.57 -5.75
C GLY A 391 2.04 13.53 -4.95
N GLN A 392 1.01 12.94 -5.54
CA GLN A 392 0.26 11.85 -4.93
C GLN A 392 1.12 10.59 -4.77
N GLY A 393 1.86 10.21 -5.80
CA GLY A 393 2.74 9.04 -5.77
C GLY A 393 3.91 9.19 -4.81
N TYR A 394 4.50 10.39 -4.72
CA TYR A 394 5.50 10.69 -3.70
C TYR A 394 4.91 10.54 -2.29
N ARG A 395 3.75 11.14 -2.01
CA ARG A 395 3.06 11.05 -0.71
C ARG A 395 2.87 9.61 -0.26
N ASP A 396 2.32 8.76 -1.13
CA ASP A 396 1.94 7.40 -0.73
C ASP A 396 3.16 6.57 -0.36
N ASN A 397 4.29 6.74 -1.07
CA ASN A 397 5.55 6.08 -0.73
C ASN A 397 6.22 6.72 0.50
N ALA A 398 6.35 8.04 0.56
CA ALA A 398 6.96 8.76 1.69
C ALA A 398 6.21 8.53 3.01
N ARG A 399 4.88 8.46 2.98
CA ARG A 399 4.04 8.08 4.12
C ARG A 399 4.31 6.64 4.56
N THR A 400 4.50 5.72 3.62
CA THR A 400 4.80 4.32 3.94
C THR A 400 6.15 4.19 4.66
N PHE A 401 7.16 4.94 4.23
CA PHE A 401 8.42 5.05 4.96
C PHE A 401 8.26 5.70 6.35
N ALA A 402 7.55 6.82 6.45
CA ALA A 402 7.30 7.48 7.73
C ALA A 402 6.60 6.55 8.74
N LEU A 403 5.60 5.79 8.29
CA LEU A 403 4.87 4.80 9.08
C LEU A 403 5.79 3.63 9.50
N ALA A 404 6.69 3.18 8.63
CA ALA A 404 7.64 2.14 8.97
C ALA A 404 8.67 2.62 10.01
N THR A 405 9.21 3.84 9.86
CA THR A 405 10.11 4.45 10.85
C THR A 405 9.40 4.69 12.20
N GLU A 406 8.19 5.24 12.20
CA GLU A 406 7.38 5.46 13.41
C GLU A 406 7.14 4.15 14.18
N ARG A 407 6.75 3.08 13.47
CA ARG A 407 6.50 1.76 14.06
C ARG A 407 7.78 1.05 14.49
N ALA A 408 8.89 1.23 13.76
CA ALA A 408 10.17 0.65 14.13
C ALA A 408 10.73 1.21 15.44
N GLY A 409 10.52 2.50 15.72
CA GLY A 409 11.20 3.17 16.82
C GLY A 409 12.72 3.11 16.65
N ASP A 410 13.43 2.74 17.71
CA ASP A 410 14.86 2.42 17.73
C ASP A 410 15.16 0.91 17.59
N ASP A 411 14.12 0.10 17.39
CA ASP A 411 14.19 -1.36 17.32
C ASP A 411 14.15 -1.96 15.91
N ASP A 412 14.01 -1.12 14.88
CA ASP A 412 14.11 -1.50 13.46
C ASP A 412 13.10 -2.57 12.97
N ALA A 413 12.11 -2.94 13.79
CA ALA A 413 11.06 -3.89 13.46
C ALA A 413 9.69 -3.20 13.44
N TRP A 414 9.12 -3.07 12.25
CA TRP A 414 7.97 -2.19 12.00
C TRP A 414 6.67 -2.94 11.69
N HIS A 415 6.70 -4.28 11.62
CA HIS A 415 5.54 -5.11 11.28
C HIS A 415 5.68 -6.55 11.81
N LEU A 416 4.56 -7.13 12.26
CA LEU A 416 4.52 -8.46 12.90
C LEU A 416 4.41 -9.63 11.92
N ASN A 417 3.62 -9.48 10.85
CA ASN A 417 3.62 -10.47 9.77
C ASN A 417 4.92 -10.34 8.97
N LEU A 418 5.70 -11.42 8.94
CA LEU A 418 7.05 -11.45 8.38
C LEU A 418 7.04 -11.56 6.85
N GLU A 419 6.00 -12.11 6.24
CA GLU A 419 5.86 -12.19 4.79
C GLU A 419 5.69 -10.79 4.17
N TYR A 420 4.97 -9.90 4.85
CA TYR A 420 4.90 -8.49 4.50
C TYR A 420 6.25 -7.78 4.70
N THR A 421 6.92 -8.01 5.84
CA THR A 421 8.19 -7.35 6.21
C THR A 421 9.37 -7.79 5.35
N PHE A 422 9.44 -9.06 4.98
CA PHE A 422 10.61 -9.68 4.34
C PHE A 422 10.40 -9.92 2.84
N ALA A 423 9.16 -9.87 2.34
CA ALA A 423 8.82 -10.12 0.94
C ALA A 423 7.97 -9.02 0.28
N GLU A 424 6.67 -8.91 0.59
CA GLU A 424 5.78 -8.11 -0.29
C GLU A 424 6.06 -6.60 -0.29
N ILE A 425 6.36 -6.02 0.87
CA ILE A 425 6.44 -4.56 1.01
C ILE A 425 7.80 -3.99 0.58
N PRO A 426 8.96 -4.60 0.95
CA PRO A 426 10.25 -4.13 0.47
C PRO A 426 10.38 -4.14 -1.06
N ASN A 427 9.73 -5.07 -1.78
CA ASN A 427 9.70 -5.10 -3.25
C ASN A 427 9.30 -3.75 -3.87
N ILE A 428 8.29 -3.10 -3.30
CA ILE A 428 7.82 -1.78 -3.74
C ILE A 428 8.73 -0.67 -3.25
N LEU A 429 9.09 -0.71 -1.96
CA LEU A 429 9.84 0.36 -1.34
C LEU A 429 11.25 0.48 -1.93
N TRP A 430 11.89 -0.63 -2.32
CA TRP A 430 13.14 -0.59 -3.07
C TRP A 430 12.99 -0.02 -4.48
N ALA A 431 11.90 -0.32 -5.20
CA ALA A 431 11.64 0.31 -6.49
C ALA A 431 11.43 1.83 -6.35
N PHE A 432 10.78 2.28 -5.26
CA PHE A 432 10.71 3.70 -4.94
C PHE A 432 12.07 4.29 -4.57
N VAL A 433 12.89 3.65 -3.73
CA VAL A 433 14.21 4.19 -3.35
C VAL A 433 15.16 4.29 -4.54
N HIS A 434 15.23 3.25 -5.38
CA HIS A 434 16.01 3.28 -6.62
C HIS A 434 15.57 4.42 -7.54
N THR A 435 14.26 4.59 -7.74
CA THR A 435 13.72 5.66 -8.60
C THR A 435 13.84 7.05 -7.98
N TRP A 436 13.75 7.19 -6.65
CA TRP A 436 14.03 8.42 -5.92
C TRP A 436 15.49 8.85 -6.13
N GLN A 437 16.44 7.94 -5.91
CA GLN A 437 17.86 8.22 -6.08
C GLN A 437 18.20 8.52 -7.54
N SER A 438 17.67 7.75 -8.51
CA SER A 438 17.94 7.98 -9.93
C SER A 438 17.30 9.25 -10.47
N ALA A 439 16.07 9.59 -10.04
CA ALA A 439 15.36 10.76 -10.53
C ALA A 439 15.81 12.07 -9.85
N THR A 440 16.26 12.03 -8.59
CA THR A 440 16.59 13.25 -7.82
C THR A 440 18.08 13.45 -7.51
N GLY A 441 18.88 12.39 -7.56
CA GLY A 441 20.27 12.42 -7.08
C GLY A 441 20.41 12.66 -5.57
N ALA A 442 19.32 12.71 -4.81
CA ALA A 442 19.34 12.97 -3.37
C ALA A 442 19.75 11.73 -2.57
N ASP A 443 20.40 11.96 -1.44
CA ASP A 443 20.73 10.92 -0.47
C ASP A 443 19.48 10.20 0.07
N ILE A 444 19.68 8.94 0.43
CA ILE A 444 18.65 8.08 1.02
C ILE A 444 18.65 8.32 2.54
N PRO A 445 17.53 8.74 3.15
CA PRO A 445 17.45 8.93 4.60
C PRO A 445 17.80 7.65 5.35
N GLY A 446 18.71 7.72 6.34
CA GLY A 446 19.14 6.55 7.10
C GLY A 446 17.97 5.79 7.76
N ALA A 447 16.98 6.53 8.28
CA ALA A 447 15.77 5.98 8.89
C ALA A 447 14.88 5.14 7.95
N TRP A 448 15.14 5.15 6.63
CA TRP A 448 14.46 4.26 5.69
C TRP A 448 14.99 2.82 5.73
N LEU A 449 16.09 2.54 6.45
CA LEU A 449 16.62 1.19 6.63
C LEU A 449 15.59 0.26 7.28
N SER A 450 14.76 0.79 8.18
CA SER A 450 13.89 0.02 9.07
C SER A 450 12.83 -0.78 8.30
N VAL A 451 12.54 -0.44 7.03
CA VAL A 451 11.60 -1.21 6.18
C VAL A 451 12.04 -2.65 5.95
N ALA A 452 13.34 -2.96 6.09
CA ALA A 452 13.92 -4.27 5.84
C ALA A 452 15.21 -4.48 6.67
N SER A 453 15.09 -4.37 8.00
CA SER A 453 16.23 -4.51 8.92
C SER A 453 16.88 -5.90 8.92
N PRO A 454 18.19 -6.02 8.62
CA PRO A 454 18.89 -7.30 8.70
C PRO A 454 19.00 -7.89 10.11
N ASP A 455 19.02 -7.10 11.18
CA ASP A 455 19.01 -7.61 12.57
C ASP A 455 17.65 -8.27 12.90
N TYR A 456 16.55 -7.65 12.49
CA TYR A 456 15.22 -8.24 12.66
C TYR A 456 15.02 -9.49 11.80
N VAL A 457 15.56 -9.52 10.57
CA VAL A 457 15.59 -10.75 9.74
C VAL A 457 16.40 -11.84 10.45
N LEU A 458 17.62 -11.54 10.90
CA LEU A 458 18.53 -12.51 11.54
C LEU A 458 17.87 -13.23 12.72
N ARG A 459 17.13 -12.49 13.56
CA ARG A 459 16.43 -13.02 14.75
C ARG A 459 15.18 -13.85 14.44
N ASN A 460 14.70 -13.82 13.20
CA ASN A 460 13.52 -14.57 12.74
C ASN A 460 13.87 -15.72 11.77
N VAL A 461 15.12 -15.81 11.29
CA VAL A 461 15.61 -16.92 10.45
C VAL A 461 15.99 -18.09 11.35
N LEU A 462 15.03 -19.00 11.59
CA LEU A 462 15.22 -20.19 12.43
C LEU A 462 15.97 -21.33 11.72
N GLY A 463 16.09 -21.22 10.40
CA GLY A 463 16.78 -22.19 9.56
C GLY A 463 16.40 -22.04 8.10
N VAL A 464 17.28 -22.51 7.23
CA VAL A 464 17.07 -22.46 5.77
C VAL A 464 16.80 -23.87 5.25
N THR A 465 15.80 -23.98 4.39
CA THR A 465 15.43 -25.21 3.68
C THR A 465 15.42 -24.96 2.17
N ARG A 466 15.36 -26.01 1.35
CA ARG A 466 15.21 -25.88 -0.11
C ARG A 466 13.94 -25.11 -0.51
N SER A 467 12.89 -25.15 0.30
CA SER A 467 11.60 -24.48 0.04
C SER A 467 11.48 -23.09 0.64
N GLY A 468 12.40 -22.65 1.52
CA GLY A 468 12.28 -21.36 2.19
C GLY A 468 13.04 -21.22 3.51
N VAL A 469 12.93 -20.03 4.09
CA VAL A 469 13.34 -19.69 5.45
C VAL A 469 12.24 -20.10 6.43
N ARG A 470 12.61 -20.76 7.54
CA ARG A 470 11.73 -21.04 8.68
C ARG A 470 11.67 -19.84 9.62
N HIS A 471 10.48 -19.57 10.16
CA HIS A 471 10.19 -18.51 11.14
C HIS A 471 9.04 -18.93 12.06
N PHE A 472 8.84 -18.25 13.18
CA PHE A 472 7.92 -18.70 14.25
C PHE A 472 6.44 -18.88 13.87
N GLY A 473 6.00 -18.49 12.66
CA GLY A 473 4.59 -18.56 12.26
C GLY A 473 3.65 -17.59 13.01
N TYR A 474 4.20 -16.71 13.84
CA TYR A 474 3.45 -15.85 14.76
C TYR A 474 2.51 -14.86 14.06
N SER A 475 1.42 -14.48 14.74
CA SER A 475 0.39 -13.56 14.22
C SER A 475 -0.19 -14.11 12.90
N ARG A 476 -0.55 -13.24 11.96
CA ARG A 476 -1.26 -13.61 10.73
C ARG A 476 -0.34 -14.14 9.62
N SER A 477 0.65 -14.96 9.98
CA SER A 477 1.57 -15.64 9.05
C SER A 477 0.81 -16.44 7.98
N TRP A 478 1.42 -16.56 6.80
CA TRP A 478 0.88 -17.24 5.64
C TRP A 478 1.38 -18.69 5.60
N GLY A 479 0.77 -19.55 6.42
CA GLY A 479 1.10 -20.98 6.45
C GLY A 479 1.71 -21.41 7.78
N LEU A 480 2.57 -22.41 7.73
CA LEU A 480 3.16 -23.08 8.90
C LEU A 480 4.60 -22.61 9.15
N GLY A 481 4.83 -21.29 9.15
CA GLY A 481 6.13 -20.69 9.44
C GLY A 481 7.22 -20.94 8.39
N THR A 482 6.90 -20.84 7.10
CA THR A 482 7.91 -20.91 6.02
C THR A 482 7.68 -19.83 4.96
N LEU A 483 8.70 -19.01 4.73
CA LEU A 483 8.71 -17.94 3.72
C LEU A 483 9.62 -18.30 2.54
N GLY A 484 9.16 -18.03 1.31
CA GLY A 484 9.97 -18.12 0.10
C GLY A 484 11.16 -17.14 0.14
N CYS A 485 12.37 -17.67 0.20
CA CYS A 485 13.60 -16.89 0.45
C CYS A 485 14.16 -16.14 -0.77
N ALA A 486 13.57 -16.35 -1.95
CA ALA A 486 13.87 -15.65 -3.19
C ALA A 486 13.81 -14.12 -3.05
N LEU A 487 12.67 -13.58 -2.60
CA LEU A 487 12.47 -12.14 -2.44
C LEU A 487 13.39 -11.56 -1.36
N LEU A 488 13.54 -12.27 -0.23
CA LEU A 488 14.42 -11.87 0.86
C LEU A 488 15.90 -11.77 0.41
N TYR A 489 16.38 -12.71 -0.41
CA TYR A 489 17.74 -12.67 -0.94
C TYR A 489 18.01 -11.40 -1.76
N ASP A 490 17.04 -10.98 -2.57
CA ASP A 490 17.11 -9.75 -3.36
C ASP A 490 16.99 -8.50 -2.47
N HIS A 491 16.12 -8.51 -1.45
CA HIS A 491 15.99 -7.40 -0.50
C HIS A 491 17.26 -7.14 0.32
N LEU A 492 17.95 -8.20 0.72
CA LEU A 492 19.25 -8.08 1.38
C LEU A 492 20.33 -7.54 0.43
N ALA A 493 20.24 -7.82 -0.88
CA ALA A 493 21.13 -7.22 -1.88
C ALA A 493 20.87 -5.72 -2.05
N HIS A 494 19.60 -5.31 -2.09
CA HIS A 494 19.19 -3.91 -2.09
C HIS A 494 19.67 -3.20 -0.82
N PHE A 495 19.51 -3.81 0.36
CA PHE A 495 20.01 -3.25 1.62
C PHE A 495 21.52 -2.97 1.57
N ILE A 496 22.34 -3.94 1.13
CA ILE A 496 23.79 -3.77 0.99
C ILE A 496 24.12 -2.65 -0.01
N HIS A 497 23.43 -2.61 -1.15
CA HIS A 497 23.67 -1.58 -2.16
C HIS A 497 23.33 -0.16 -1.66
N LEU A 498 22.27 0.01 -0.88
CA LEU A 498 21.76 1.32 -0.48
C LEU A 498 22.37 1.80 0.85
N PHE A 499 22.56 0.92 1.84
CA PHE A 499 22.89 1.30 3.22
C PHE A 499 24.29 0.87 3.71
N ARG A 500 25.09 0.11 2.95
CA ARG A 500 26.46 -0.24 3.40
C ARG A 500 27.36 0.95 3.82
N PRO A 501 27.27 2.18 3.25
CA PRO A 501 28.15 3.27 3.67
C PRO A 501 27.78 3.82 5.05
N SER A 502 26.49 3.79 5.41
CA SER A 502 25.95 4.34 6.65
C SER A 502 25.74 3.28 7.75
N HIS A 503 25.50 2.01 7.36
CA HIS A 503 25.17 0.91 8.27
C HIS A 503 25.98 -0.36 7.96
N PRO A 504 27.33 -0.33 8.08
CA PRO A 504 28.19 -1.45 7.69
C PRO A 504 27.92 -2.74 8.50
N HIS A 505 27.53 -2.65 9.78
CA HIS A 505 27.17 -3.83 10.58
C HIS A 505 25.91 -4.53 10.04
N HIS A 506 24.87 -3.77 9.70
CA HIS A 506 23.67 -4.34 9.07
C HIS A 506 23.97 -4.90 7.67
N ALA A 507 24.85 -4.27 6.89
CA ALA A 507 25.29 -4.81 5.60
C ALA A 507 26.10 -6.12 5.75
N ALA A 508 26.90 -6.27 6.80
CA ALA A 508 27.61 -7.53 7.11
C ALA A 508 26.62 -8.65 7.48
N ILE A 509 25.60 -8.35 8.30
CA ILE A 509 24.50 -9.29 8.62
C ILE A 509 23.73 -9.67 7.35
N ALA A 510 23.40 -8.70 6.50
CA ALA A 510 22.73 -8.96 5.22
C ALA A 510 23.59 -9.84 4.29
N GLY A 511 24.90 -9.64 4.25
CA GLY A 511 25.85 -10.50 3.55
C GLY A 511 25.85 -11.93 4.10
N HIS A 512 25.85 -12.09 5.42
CA HIS A 512 25.77 -13.40 6.08
C HIS A 512 24.47 -14.14 5.75
N LEU A 513 23.33 -13.44 5.88
CA LEU A 513 22.01 -13.98 5.56
C LEU A 513 21.89 -14.42 4.09
N ARG A 514 22.45 -13.65 3.15
CA ARG A 514 22.53 -14.07 1.73
C ARG A 514 23.45 -15.28 1.51
N GLY A 515 24.48 -15.45 2.34
CA GLY A 515 25.38 -16.61 2.30
C GLY A 515 24.71 -17.91 2.75
N VAL A 516 23.84 -17.87 3.76
CA VAL A 516 23.12 -19.07 4.26
C VAL A 516 21.88 -19.44 3.43
N ILE A 517 21.34 -18.51 2.62
CA ILE A 517 20.24 -18.80 1.69
C ILE A 517 20.74 -19.64 0.50
N VAL A 518 20.20 -20.86 0.38
CA VAL A 518 20.68 -21.90 -0.55
C VAL A 518 20.55 -21.48 -2.02
N GLU A 519 21.51 -21.93 -2.83
CA GLU A 519 21.74 -21.61 -4.25
C GLU A 519 20.50 -21.67 -5.16
N ALA A 520 19.58 -22.61 -4.96
CA ALA A 520 18.34 -22.72 -5.74
C ALA A 520 17.47 -21.45 -5.69
N SER A 521 17.63 -20.64 -4.65
CA SER A 521 16.89 -19.39 -4.41
C SER A 521 17.49 -18.20 -5.15
N ARG A 522 18.73 -18.30 -5.63
CA ARG A 522 19.46 -17.22 -6.32
C ARG A 522 18.88 -16.88 -7.69
N ASN A 523 18.10 -17.77 -8.30
CA ASN A 523 17.55 -17.58 -9.65
C ASN A 523 16.29 -16.69 -9.72
N SER A 524 15.84 -16.13 -8.59
CA SER A 524 14.83 -15.07 -8.61
C SER A 524 15.39 -13.74 -9.12
N SER A 525 14.49 -12.79 -9.38
CA SER A 525 14.81 -11.40 -9.74
C SER A 525 13.78 -10.42 -9.14
N GLY A 526 13.23 -10.76 -7.97
CA GLY A 526 12.14 -10.03 -7.34
C GLY A 526 10.89 -9.92 -8.21
N ALA A 527 10.11 -8.86 -7.98
CA ALA A 527 9.04 -8.44 -8.88
C ALA A 527 9.54 -7.68 -10.14
N TYR A 528 10.82 -7.26 -10.18
CA TYR A 528 11.38 -6.39 -11.22
C TYR A 528 12.67 -7.01 -11.81
N PRO A 529 12.65 -7.49 -13.07
CA PRO A 529 13.68 -8.36 -13.61
C PRO A 529 15.08 -7.73 -13.71
N VAL A 530 15.19 -6.41 -13.61
CA VAL A 530 16.47 -5.68 -13.63
C VAL A 530 17.16 -5.56 -12.27
N ASN A 531 16.49 -5.93 -11.17
CA ASN A 531 17.02 -5.80 -9.80
C ASN A 531 18.47 -6.30 -9.62
N PRO A 532 18.88 -7.46 -10.16
CA PRO A 532 20.26 -7.95 -10.06
C PRO A 532 21.32 -7.01 -10.68
N PHE A 533 20.94 -6.20 -11.67
CA PHE A 533 21.82 -5.25 -12.35
C PHE A 533 21.93 -3.91 -11.61
N LEU A 534 20.89 -3.52 -10.85
CA LEU A 534 20.85 -2.26 -10.10
C LEU A 534 21.77 -2.26 -8.88
N VAL A 535 21.98 -3.41 -8.25
CA VAL A 535 22.76 -3.57 -7.01
C VAL A 535 24.28 -3.53 -7.23
N THR A 536 24.76 -2.46 -7.89
CA THR A 536 26.17 -2.21 -8.22
C THR A 536 27.10 -2.08 -6.99
N GLY A 537 26.52 -1.95 -5.80
CA GLY A 537 27.26 -1.76 -4.55
C GLY A 537 27.83 -3.02 -3.92
N LEU A 538 27.42 -4.21 -4.38
CA LEU A 538 27.75 -5.49 -3.73
C LEU A 538 29.25 -5.78 -3.65
N GLU A 539 30.04 -5.41 -4.67
CA GLU A 539 31.48 -5.66 -4.71
C GLU A 539 32.28 -4.83 -3.68
N THR A 540 31.63 -3.84 -3.06
CA THR A 540 32.20 -2.98 -2.00
C THR A 540 31.49 -3.18 -0.66
N ALA A 541 30.83 -4.32 -0.48
CA ALA A 541 30.21 -4.71 0.78
C ALA A 541 31.26 -5.01 1.87
N PRO A 542 30.96 -4.75 3.16
CA PRO A 542 31.77 -5.27 4.25
C PRO A 542 31.74 -6.81 4.28
N PRO A 543 32.74 -7.47 4.87
CA PRO A 543 32.77 -8.93 4.98
C PRO A 543 31.48 -9.51 5.59
N PRO A 544 30.85 -10.52 4.97
CA PRO A 544 29.69 -11.22 5.52
C PRO A 544 29.96 -11.76 6.93
N GLY A 545 29.13 -11.41 7.91
CA GLY A 545 29.25 -11.93 9.27
C GLY A 545 28.21 -11.39 10.23
N VAL A 546 28.02 -12.09 11.35
CA VAL A 546 27.28 -11.59 12.52
C VAL A 546 28.28 -10.82 13.41
N PRO A 547 28.01 -9.55 13.79
CA PRO A 547 28.90 -8.78 14.65
C PRO A 547 29.19 -9.46 16.00
N GLN A 548 30.44 -9.38 16.46
CA GLN A 548 30.80 -9.86 17.79
C GLN A 548 30.06 -9.07 18.88
N GLY A 549 29.57 -9.77 19.90
CA GLY A 549 28.84 -9.16 21.01
C GLY A 549 27.40 -8.72 20.68
N LEU A 550 26.85 -9.08 19.51
CA LEU A 550 25.43 -8.85 19.21
C LEU A 550 24.55 -9.54 20.28
N PRO A 551 23.64 -8.82 20.98
CA PRO A 551 22.82 -9.41 22.02
C PRO A 551 21.97 -10.56 21.49
N VAL A 552 22.00 -11.69 22.20
CA VAL A 552 21.28 -12.91 21.80
C VAL A 552 19.77 -12.83 22.08
N ALA A 553 19.32 -11.86 22.87
CA ALA A 553 17.92 -11.46 22.92
C ALA A 553 17.74 -9.95 22.66
N ARG A 554 16.55 -9.59 22.17
CA ARG A 554 16.11 -8.22 21.97
C ARG A 554 14.61 -8.10 22.25
N HIS A 555 14.23 -7.10 23.04
CA HIS A 555 12.86 -6.59 23.12
C HIS A 555 12.63 -5.65 21.93
N PHE A 556 11.50 -5.80 21.25
CA PHE A 556 11.05 -4.95 20.16
C PHE A 556 9.79 -4.23 20.64
N GLU A 557 9.96 -3.06 21.26
CA GLU A 557 8.94 -2.51 22.17
C GLU A 557 7.62 -2.20 21.43
N ASN A 558 7.71 -1.51 20.30
CA ASN A 558 6.56 -1.07 19.51
C ASN A 558 5.72 -2.21 18.91
N ILE A 559 6.28 -3.41 18.77
CA ILE A 559 5.58 -4.59 18.25
C ILE A 559 5.24 -5.61 19.36
N GLY A 560 5.68 -5.37 20.59
CA GLY A 560 5.36 -6.20 21.76
C GLY A 560 5.95 -7.61 21.71
N LEU A 561 7.14 -7.77 21.12
CA LEU A 561 7.84 -9.06 21.05
C LEU A 561 9.18 -9.01 21.78
N VAL A 562 9.56 -10.13 22.40
CA VAL A 562 10.96 -10.42 22.75
C VAL A 562 11.40 -11.65 21.94
N LEU A 563 12.47 -11.50 21.17
CA LEU A 563 13.11 -12.61 20.46
C LEU A 563 14.41 -12.96 21.19
N MET A 564 14.66 -14.26 21.40
CA MET A 564 15.82 -14.78 22.13
C MET A 564 16.46 -15.94 21.35
N SER A 565 17.77 -16.13 21.45
CA SER A 565 18.46 -17.30 20.92
C SER A 565 19.73 -17.67 21.70
N SER A 566 20.30 -18.85 21.47
CA SER A 566 21.68 -19.17 21.93
C SER A 566 22.76 -18.59 21.02
N GLY A 567 22.38 -18.19 19.80
CA GLY A 567 23.25 -17.77 18.71
C GLY A 567 22.45 -17.53 17.43
N PHE A 568 23.08 -17.65 16.27
CA PHE A 568 22.45 -17.38 14.96
C PHE A 568 22.80 -18.44 13.90
N GLY A 569 23.17 -19.64 14.35
CA GLY A 569 23.46 -20.81 13.53
C GLY A 569 22.31 -21.84 13.46
N PRO A 570 22.51 -22.95 12.71
CA PRO A 570 21.47 -23.96 12.50
C PRO A 570 21.23 -24.89 13.70
N GLU A 571 22.20 -25.01 14.60
CA GLU A 571 22.11 -25.81 15.83
C GLU A 571 21.63 -25.01 17.05
N ASP A 572 21.47 -23.70 16.90
CA ASP A 572 21.05 -22.81 17.98
C ASP A 572 19.57 -23.00 18.34
N THR A 573 19.27 -22.70 19.59
CA THR A 573 17.92 -22.64 20.15
C THR A 573 17.38 -21.22 19.97
N TYR A 574 16.12 -21.10 19.58
CA TYR A 574 15.44 -19.84 19.34
C TYR A 574 14.10 -19.82 20.08
N ALA A 575 13.75 -18.66 20.65
CA ALA A 575 12.48 -18.43 21.32
C ALA A 575 11.86 -17.09 20.93
N LEU A 576 10.53 -17.08 20.82
CA LEU A 576 9.70 -15.87 20.73
C LEU A 576 8.86 -15.78 21.99
N LEU A 577 8.66 -14.56 22.50
CA LEU A 577 7.70 -14.25 23.56
C LEU A 577 6.89 -13.02 23.18
N ALA A 578 5.56 -13.18 23.10
CA ALA A 578 4.60 -12.10 22.92
C ALA A 578 4.35 -11.38 24.26
N VAL A 579 5.22 -10.41 24.59
CA VAL A 579 5.07 -9.59 25.79
C VAL A 579 3.91 -8.60 25.71
N GLY A 580 3.51 -8.20 24.49
CA GLY A 580 2.45 -7.23 24.27
C GLY A 580 2.83 -5.79 24.67
N GLY A 581 1.84 -4.93 24.85
CA GLY A 581 2.02 -3.51 25.19
C GLY A 581 2.56 -2.60 24.08
N GLY A 582 2.97 -3.16 22.94
CA GLY A 582 3.34 -2.41 21.75
C GLY A 582 2.17 -1.70 21.07
N GLN A 583 2.50 -0.76 20.18
CA GLN A 583 1.52 -0.02 19.36
C GLN A 583 0.90 -0.91 18.27
N LEU A 584 1.62 -1.93 17.80
CA LEU A 584 1.10 -2.91 16.85
C LEU A 584 0.41 -4.06 17.59
N THR A 585 -0.70 -4.51 17.01
CA THR A 585 -1.41 -5.70 17.49
C THR A 585 -1.09 -6.87 16.59
N SER A 586 -0.93 -8.06 17.17
CA SER A 586 -0.87 -9.33 16.42
C SER A 586 -2.17 -9.68 15.69
N GLU A 587 -3.25 -8.94 15.95
CA GLU A 587 -4.64 -9.25 15.62
C GLU A 587 -5.12 -10.59 16.21
N HIS A 588 -4.35 -11.21 17.11
CA HIS A 588 -4.67 -12.44 17.83
C HIS A 588 -4.82 -12.15 19.34
N TYR A 589 -5.47 -13.05 20.06
CA TYR A 589 -5.64 -12.99 21.52
C TYR A 589 -4.52 -13.77 22.24
N ASP A 590 -3.28 -13.34 22.02
CA ASP A 590 -2.04 -14.12 22.20
C ASP A 590 -1.05 -13.55 23.24
N ALA A 591 -1.44 -12.59 24.08
CA ALA A 591 -0.52 -12.04 25.07
C ALA A 591 0.03 -13.14 25.99
N THR A 592 1.31 -13.06 26.33
CA THR A 592 2.12 -14.07 27.03
C THR A 592 2.51 -15.31 26.22
N HIS A 593 2.02 -15.49 24.99
CA HIS A 593 2.42 -16.61 24.13
C HIS A 593 3.95 -16.72 23.99
N PHE A 594 4.49 -17.93 24.03
CA PHE A 594 5.87 -18.20 23.63
C PHE A 594 5.94 -19.30 22.58
N ALA A 595 6.92 -19.25 21.69
CA ALA A 595 7.23 -20.32 20.74
C ALA A 595 8.71 -20.70 20.86
N LEU A 596 9.01 -21.99 20.69
CA LEU A 596 10.37 -22.56 20.84
C LEU A 596 10.75 -23.37 19.61
N TYR A 597 11.96 -23.12 19.11
CA TYR A 597 12.53 -23.85 17.98
C TYR A 597 13.97 -24.30 18.29
N LYS A 598 14.26 -25.57 18.05
CA LYS A 598 15.61 -26.12 17.96
C LYS A 598 15.64 -27.27 16.96
N ARG A 599 16.22 -27.05 15.78
CA ARG A 599 16.22 -27.98 14.62
C ARG A 599 14.83 -28.42 14.11
N GLY A 600 13.78 -27.84 14.67
CA GLY A 600 12.37 -28.15 14.48
C GLY A 600 11.54 -27.35 15.48
N TYR A 601 10.24 -27.25 15.25
CA TYR A 601 9.32 -26.55 16.15
C TYR A 601 9.00 -27.45 17.36
N LEU A 602 9.35 -27.00 18.56
CA LEU A 602 9.12 -27.72 19.81
C LEU A 602 7.86 -27.21 20.52
N ALA A 603 7.74 -25.88 20.63
CA ALA A 603 6.53 -25.21 21.11
C ALA A 603 6.00 -24.31 19.98
N LEU A 604 4.79 -24.61 19.51
CA LEU A 604 4.19 -23.99 18.32
C LEU A 604 3.31 -22.78 18.66
N ASP A 605 3.23 -21.82 17.74
CA ASP A 605 1.99 -21.08 17.51
C ASP A 605 1.13 -21.91 16.54
N THR A 606 -0.12 -22.26 16.90
CA THR A 606 -0.91 -23.24 16.15
C THR A 606 -2.08 -22.66 15.39
N GLY A 607 -2.60 -23.46 14.45
CA GLY A 607 -3.56 -23.00 13.46
C GLY A 607 -2.84 -22.46 12.22
N VAL A 608 -3.62 -21.86 11.34
CA VAL A 608 -3.14 -21.37 10.04
C VAL A 608 -4.20 -20.46 9.46
N ARG A 609 -3.77 -19.49 8.64
CA ARG A 609 -4.65 -18.62 7.86
C ARG A 609 -5.42 -19.40 6.79
N HIS A 610 -6.52 -20.05 7.16
CA HIS A 610 -7.40 -20.78 6.24
C HIS A 610 -8.59 -19.92 5.79
N ASN A 611 -8.36 -19.10 4.75
CA ASN A 611 -9.28 -18.11 4.18
C ASN A 611 -9.69 -17.03 5.21
N ASN A 612 -9.95 -15.78 4.81
CA ASN A 612 -10.29 -14.72 5.79
C ASN A 612 -11.69 -14.91 6.47
N VAL A 613 -12.40 -16.00 6.14
CA VAL A 613 -13.75 -16.31 6.64
C VAL A 613 -13.87 -17.84 6.84
N SER A 614 -13.59 -18.32 8.04
CA SER A 614 -13.84 -19.71 8.45
C SER A 614 -13.97 -19.81 9.97
N GLU A 615 -14.74 -20.79 10.46
CA GLU A 615 -14.93 -21.02 11.89
C GLU A 615 -13.59 -21.23 12.62
N HIS A 616 -12.61 -21.85 11.95
CA HIS A 616 -11.24 -22.04 12.44
C HIS A 616 -10.51 -20.71 12.70
N VAL A 617 -10.59 -19.76 11.77
CA VAL A 617 -9.95 -18.44 11.94
C VAL A 617 -10.56 -17.72 13.13
N ASP A 618 -11.88 -17.70 13.22
CA ASP A 618 -12.58 -16.88 14.20
C ASP A 618 -12.58 -17.55 15.61
N ASN A 619 -12.74 -18.88 15.73
CA ASN A 619 -12.90 -19.57 17.01
C ASN A 619 -11.66 -20.32 17.54
N TYR A 620 -10.63 -20.55 16.72
CA TYR A 620 -9.40 -21.23 17.14
C TYR A 620 -8.15 -20.37 16.91
N TRP A 621 -7.75 -20.16 15.65
CA TRP A 621 -6.43 -19.63 15.28
C TRP A 621 -6.13 -18.23 15.82
N THR A 622 -7.14 -17.38 15.98
CA THR A 622 -6.99 -16.01 16.52
C THR A 622 -7.27 -15.92 18.03
N GLN A 623 -7.62 -17.05 18.66
CA GLN A 623 -8.05 -17.14 20.05
C GLN A 623 -6.93 -17.73 20.91
N THR A 624 -6.87 -17.34 22.19
CA THR A 624 -5.84 -17.78 23.16
C THR A 624 -5.64 -19.29 23.27
N VAL A 625 -6.65 -20.08 22.86
CA VAL A 625 -6.61 -21.55 22.86
C VAL A 625 -5.68 -22.16 21.80
N ALA A 626 -5.21 -21.39 20.82
CA ALA A 626 -4.24 -21.83 19.81
C ALA A 626 -2.78 -21.53 20.20
N HIS A 627 -2.56 -20.89 21.35
CA HIS A 627 -1.30 -20.28 21.73
C HIS A 627 -0.84 -20.82 23.10
N ASN A 628 0.49 -20.98 23.29
CA ASN A 628 1.12 -21.36 24.56
C ASN A 628 0.94 -20.31 25.68
N ALA A 629 -0.27 -20.17 26.20
CA ALA A 629 -0.73 -19.13 27.13
C ALA A 629 -1.58 -19.75 28.26
N VAL A 630 -2.32 -18.93 28.99
CA VAL A 630 -3.21 -19.37 30.08
C VAL A 630 -4.67 -19.07 29.76
N LEU A 631 -5.54 -20.03 30.04
CA LEU A 631 -7.00 -19.89 29.98
C LEU A 631 -7.59 -19.77 31.38
N ILE A 632 -8.61 -18.94 31.55
CA ILE A 632 -9.44 -18.85 32.76
C ILE A 632 -10.89 -18.99 32.31
N ARG A 633 -11.50 -20.15 32.59
CA ARG A 633 -12.85 -20.48 32.10
C ARG A 633 -13.92 -19.88 32.99
N MET A 634 -14.52 -18.77 32.57
CA MET A 634 -15.68 -18.15 33.21
C MET A 634 -16.98 -18.71 32.61
N PRO A 635 -17.86 -19.36 33.40
CA PRO A 635 -19.20 -19.73 32.96
C PRO A 635 -20.02 -18.48 32.59
N GLY A 636 -20.84 -18.57 31.53
CA GLY A 636 -21.67 -17.45 31.08
C GLY A 636 -20.90 -16.24 30.53
N GLU A 637 -19.61 -16.39 30.20
CA GLU A 637 -18.82 -15.29 29.63
C GLU A 637 -19.45 -14.70 28.36
N ALA A 638 -19.61 -13.37 28.35
CA ALA A 638 -20.00 -12.62 27.17
C ALA A 638 -18.81 -12.55 26.18
N LEU A 639 -18.85 -13.39 25.15
CA LEU A 639 -17.81 -13.42 24.11
C LEU A 639 -17.90 -12.16 23.24
N LYS A 640 -16.75 -11.60 22.89
CA LYS A 640 -16.64 -10.37 22.10
C LYS A 640 -16.40 -10.73 20.63
N ASP A 641 -17.17 -10.13 19.74
CA ASP A 641 -17.02 -10.29 18.30
C ASP A 641 -15.58 -10.03 17.82
N TYR A 642 -15.10 -10.89 16.95
CA TYR A 642 -13.82 -10.73 16.26
C TYR A 642 -14.07 -10.09 14.89
N PHE A 643 -13.60 -8.85 14.72
CA PHE A 643 -13.86 -8.01 13.53
C PHE A 643 -15.33 -7.97 13.06
N GLY A 644 -16.28 -8.00 14.01
CA GLY A 644 -17.72 -7.94 13.73
C GLY A 644 -18.35 -9.29 13.37
N LYS A 645 -17.65 -10.41 13.62
CA LYS A 645 -18.21 -11.76 13.56
C LYS A 645 -18.36 -12.35 14.97
N PRO A 646 -19.43 -13.10 15.26
CA PRO A 646 -19.64 -13.72 16.55
C PRO A 646 -18.63 -14.85 16.80
N ILE A 647 -18.05 -14.88 18.00
CA ILE A 647 -17.33 -16.04 18.52
C ILE A 647 -18.33 -16.95 19.22
N THR A 648 -18.32 -18.24 18.87
CA THR A 648 -19.27 -19.25 19.38
C THR A 648 -18.60 -20.20 20.39
N ALA A 649 -17.30 -20.43 20.25
CA ALA A 649 -16.51 -21.20 21.20
C ALA A 649 -16.00 -20.30 22.34
N ASN A 650 -16.62 -20.40 23.53
CA ASN A 650 -15.93 -19.98 24.75
C ASN A 650 -14.77 -20.94 24.97
N SER A 651 -13.54 -20.41 25.00
CA SER A 651 -12.32 -21.16 25.34
C SER A 651 -11.65 -20.68 26.64
N GLY A 652 -12.23 -19.69 27.34
CA GLY A 652 -11.62 -19.08 28.54
C GLY A 652 -10.44 -18.13 28.26
N GLY A 653 -10.25 -17.71 27.01
CA GLY A 653 -9.13 -16.87 26.58
C GLY A 653 -9.22 -15.38 26.94
N GLN A 654 -8.45 -14.57 26.23
CA GLN A 654 -8.41 -13.12 26.31
C GLN A 654 -9.54 -12.51 25.45
N ASN A 655 -9.91 -11.24 25.68
CA ASN A 655 -10.92 -10.50 24.91
C ASN A 655 -10.44 -9.11 24.44
N ARG A 656 -9.16 -8.80 24.63
CA ARG A 656 -8.45 -7.65 24.04
C ARG A 656 -7.12 -8.11 23.49
N PHE A 657 -6.65 -7.46 22.43
CA PHE A 657 -5.37 -7.78 21.80
C PHE A 657 -4.18 -7.47 22.71
N ASN A 658 -3.02 -8.04 22.36
CA ASN A 658 -1.77 -7.96 23.11
C ASN A 658 -1.30 -6.54 23.48
N GLY A 659 -1.65 -5.49 22.72
CA GLY A 659 -1.40 -4.09 23.09
C GLY A 659 -2.06 -3.62 24.41
N ALA A 660 -2.99 -4.40 24.99
CA ALA A 660 -3.53 -4.15 26.32
C ALA A 660 -2.72 -4.80 27.47
N ALA A 661 -1.72 -5.65 27.17
CA ALA A 661 -0.76 -6.14 28.16
C ALA A 661 0.28 -5.06 28.49
N LYS A 662 1.02 -5.26 29.58
CA LYS A 662 2.05 -4.33 30.05
C LYS A 662 3.37 -5.08 30.30
N PRO A 663 4.40 -4.89 29.46
CA PRO A 663 5.77 -5.28 29.78
C PRO A 663 6.20 -4.73 31.15
N LEU A 664 6.81 -5.59 31.96
CA LEU A 664 7.26 -5.29 33.31
C LEU A 664 8.78 -5.21 33.43
N ALA A 665 9.50 -6.03 32.66
CA ALA A 665 10.95 -6.09 32.65
C ALA A 665 11.46 -6.81 31.39
N PHE A 666 12.66 -6.41 30.94
CA PHE A 666 13.50 -7.14 30.00
C PHE A 666 14.96 -7.03 30.44
N GLU A 667 15.70 -8.13 30.42
CA GLU A 667 17.14 -8.18 30.73
C GLU A 667 17.78 -9.29 29.89
N THR A 668 19.00 -9.05 29.38
CA THR A 668 19.74 -10.06 28.61
C THR A 668 21.24 -9.97 28.87
N GLY A 669 21.90 -11.13 28.88
CA GLY A 669 23.33 -11.27 29.06
C GLY A 669 23.85 -12.58 28.46
N PRO A 670 25.13 -12.91 28.64
CA PRO A 670 25.73 -14.09 28.01
C PRO A 670 25.16 -15.44 28.50
N HIS A 671 24.59 -15.47 29.71
CA HIS A 671 24.10 -16.70 30.35
C HIS A 671 22.58 -16.83 30.36
N PHE A 672 21.84 -15.73 30.26
CA PHE A 672 20.39 -15.75 30.33
C PHE A 672 19.74 -14.59 29.57
N SER A 673 18.47 -14.77 29.23
CA SER A 673 17.57 -13.70 28.83
C SER A 673 16.26 -13.81 29.60
N TYR A 674 15.78 -12.70 30.12
CA TYR A 674 14.61 -12.61 31.00
C TYR A 674 13.63 -11.57 30.46
N ALA A 675 12.35 -11.90 30.50
CA ALA A 675 11.27 -10.98 30.21
C ALA A 675 10.08 -11.24 31.15
N ALA A 676 9.32 -10.19 31.47
CA ALA A 676 8.10 -10.30 32.23
C ALA A 676 7.01 -9.39 31.68
N THR A 677 5.76 -9.83 31.72
CA THR A 677 4.60 -9.05 31.27
C THR A 677 3.37 -9.32 32.16
N ASP A 678 2.57 -8.27 32.36
CA ASP A 678 1.24 -8.33 32.96
C ASP A 678 0.19 -8.29 31.85
N ALA A 679 -0.46 -9.43 31.60
CA ALA A 679 -1.55 -9.56 30.64
C ALA A 679 -2.94 -9.49 31.30
N THR A 680 -3.07 -9.11 32.58
CA THR A 680 -4.36 -9.06 33.30
C THR A 680 -5.42 -8.28 32.52
N ALA A 681 -5.04 -7.16 31.91
CA ALA A 681 -5.92 -6.28 31.15
C ALA A 681 -6.31 -6.79 29.74
N THR A 682 -5.78 -7.94 29.28
CA THR A 682 -6.25 -8.60 28.05
C THR A 682 -7.44 -9.53 28.29
N TYR A 683 -7.70 -9.91 29.55
CA TYR A 683 -8.85 -10.72 29.97
C TYR A 683 -10.03 -9.85 30.44
N GLN A 684 -11.21 -10.47 30.62
CA GLN A 684 -12.37 -9.77 31.19
C GLN A 684 -12.11 -9.37 32.66
N PRO A 685 -12.46 -8.15 33.10
CA PRO A 685 -12.32 -7.71 34.49
C PRO A 685 -13.03 -8.61 35.52
N GLU A 686 -14.14 -9.24 35.14
CA GLU A 686 -14.95 -10.15 35.96
C GLU A 686 -14.38 -11.57 36.01
N LYS A 687 -13.40 -11.87 35.13
CA LYS A 687 -12.73 -13.17 35.01
C LYS A 687 -11.38 -13.18 35.73
N CYS A 688 -10.54 -12.20 35.44
CA CYS A 688 -9.14 -12.17 35.84
C CYS A 688 -8.85 -11.06 36.86
N ALA A 689 -8.17 -11.40 37.94
CA ALA A 689 -7.61 -10.45 38.90
C ALA A 689 -6.10 -10.27 38.73
N GLN A 690 -5.40 -11.29 38.21
CA GLN A 690 -3.98 -11.23 37.85
C GLN A 690 -3.65 -12.29 36.80
N MET A 691 -2.91 -11.91 35.76
CA MET A 691 -2.18 -12.81 34.87
C MET A 691 -0.81 -12.20 34.55
N VAL A 692 0.22 -12.60 35.29
CA VAL A 692 1.60 -12.15 35.07
C VAL A 692 2.46 -13.34 34.68
N ARG A 693 3.14 -13.26 33.52
CA ARG A 693 4.14 -14.24 33.09
C ARG A 693 5.54 -13.70 33.30
N GLN A 694 6.40 -14.51 33.90
CA GLN A 694 7.85 -14.36 33.88
C GLN A 694 8.44 -15.48 33.00
N PHE A 695 9.31 -15.12 32.06
CA PHE A 695 9.93 -16.03 31.12
C PHE A 695 11.44 -15.85 31.21
N LEU A 696 12.14 -16.88 31.67
CA LEU A 696 13.59 -16.91 31.79
C LEU A 696 14.14 -18.01 30.88
N TYR A 697 14.99 -17.62 29.95
CA TYR A 697 15.78 -18.50 29.11
C TYR A 697 17.21 -18.54 29.64
N LEU A 698 17.70 -19.73 29.96
CA LEU A 698 19.05 -20.03 30.41
C LEU A 698 19.79 -20.70 29.24
N ASN A 699 20.81 -20.00 28.72
CA ASN A 699 21.50 -20.41 27.51
C ASN A 699 22.23 -21.76 27.73
N PRO A 700 22.22 -22.70 26.75
CA PRO A 700 21.60 -22.59 25.42
C PRO A 700 20.21 -23.25 25.29
N ASP A 701 19.65 -23.86 26.34
CA ASP A 701 18.61 -24.90 26.17
C ASP A 701 17.50 -24.96 27.23
N HIS A 702 17.58 -24.18 28.31
CA HIS A 702 16.66 -24.35 29.44
C HIS A 702 15.73 -23.15 29.58
N PHE A 703 14.42 -23.41 29.72
CA PHE A 703 13.40 -22.38 29.89
C PHE A 703 12.66 -22.56 31.21
N VAL A 704 12.41 -21.45 31.91
CA VAL A 704 11.56 -21.38 33.09
C VAL A 704 10.42 -20.42 32.80
N VAL A 705 9.20 -20.97 32.73
CA VAL A 705 7.95 -20.20 32.61
C VAL A 705 7.28 -20.17 33.97
N PHE A 706 7.11 -18.99 34.54
CA PHE A 706 6.51 -18.80 35.86
C PHE A 706 5.32 -17.84 35.77
N ASP A 707 4.12 -18.39 35.95
CA ASP A 707 2.86 -17.65 35.85
C ASP A 707 2.23 -17.40 37.22
N ARG A 708 1.88 -16.14 37.51
CA ARG A 708 0.99 -15.77 38.63
C ARG A 708 -0.42 -15.53 38.09
N VAL A 709 -1.34 -16.44 38.41
CA VAL A 709 -2.70 -16.46 37.86
C VAL A 709 -3.74 -16.41 38.98
N THR A 710 -4.44 -15.28 39.11
CA THR A 710 -5.56 -15.10 40.05
C THR A 710 -6.85 -14.86 39.28
N ALA A 711 -7.80 -15.77 39.40
CA ALA A 711 -9.16 -15.57 38.87
C ALA A 711 -10.04 -14.85 39.90
N LYS A 712 -11.07 -14.13 39.43
CA LYS A 712 -12.01 -13.40 40.31
C LYS A 712 -12.91 -14.32 41.14
N ASN A 713 -13.24 -15.51 40.62
CA ASN A 713 -13.81 -16.61 41.38
C ASN A 713 -12.79 -17.76 41.42
N ALA A 714 -12.60 -18.37 42.60
CA ALA A 714 -11.74 -19.53 42.80
C ALA A 714 -12.17 -20.73 41.94
N GLU A 715 -13.48 -20.90 41.72
CA GLU A 715 -14.08 -21.99 40.95
C GLU A 715 -13.76 -21.95 39.46
N TYR A 716 -13.35 -20.80 38.90
CA TYR A 716 -13.02 -20.70 37.48
C TYR A 716 -11.79 -21.56 37.14
N PRO A 717 -11.94 -22.62 36.31
CA PRO A 717 -10.83 -23.48 35.93
C PRO A 717 -9.73 -22.70 35.23
N LYS A 718 -8.49 -23.07 35.53
CA LYS A 718 -7.27 -22.47 34.97
C LYS A 718 -6.54 -23.54 34.19
N THR A 719 -6.16 -23.25 32.95
CA THR A 719 -5.45 -24.17 32.08
C THR A 719 -4.20 -23.49 31.55
N TRP A 720 -3.04 -24.13 31.71
CA TRP A 720 -1.79 -23.72 31.07
C TRP A 720 -1.62 -24.55 29.80
N LEU A 721 -1.33 -23.90 28.68
CA LEU A 721 -1.24 -24.53 27.36
C LEU A 721 0.20 -24.68 26.89
N LEU A 722 0.49 -25.84 26.31
CA LEU A 722 1.64 -26.06 25.44
C LEU A 722 1.21 -26.87 24.23
N HIS A 723 1.53 -26.36 23.04
CA HIS A 723 1.23 -26.95 21.76
C HIS A 723 2.51 -27.50 21.14
N THR A 724 2.51 -28.80 20.83
CA THR A 724 3.65 -29.55 20.30
C THR A 724 3.33 -30.06 18.89
N ALA A 725 4.36 -30.30 18.08
CA ALA A 725 4.18 -30.84 16.73
C ALA A 725 3.81 -32.34 16.75
N ASN A 726 4.44 -33.10 17.66
CA ASN A 726 4.19 -34.51 17.90
C ASN A 726 3.27 -34.69 19.13
N GLU A 727 2.66 -35.87 19.24
CA GLU A 727 1.89 -36.27 20.43
C GLU A 727 2.82 -36.37 21.66
N PRO A 728 2.54 -35.64 22.76
CA PRO A 728 3.42 -35.63 23.92
C PRO A 728 3.24 -36.89 24.78
N LEU A 729 4.35 -37.56 25.12
CA LEU A 729 4.38 -38.63 26.11
C LEU A 729 4.38 -38.02 27.51
N VAL A 730 3.33 -38.25 28.31
CA VAL A 730 3.17 -37.67 29.65
C VAL A 730 3.46 -38.69 30.74
N ALA A 731 4.35 -38.35 31.68
CA ALA A 731 4.76 -39.17 32.81
C ALA A 731 4.66 -38.36 34.13
N GLY A 732 3.48 -38.37 34.75
CA GLY A 732 3.23 -37.70 36.03
C GLY A 732 3.28 -36.18 35.95
N ARG A 733 4.44 -35.59 36.25
CA ARG A 733 4.70 -34.13 36.16
C ARG A 733 5.62 -33.75 35.01
N GLU A 734 6.11 -34.73 34.26
CA GLU A 734 7.01 -34.57 33.13
C GLU A 734 6.27 -34.92 31.84
N PHE A 735 6.69 -34.32 30.72
CA PHE A 735 6.25 -34.71 29.39
C PHE A 735 7.43 -34.62 28.42
N ARG A 736 7.36 -35.36 27.32
CA ARG A 736 8.36 -35.39 26.24
C ARG A 736 7.65 -35.34 24.89
N ALA A 737 8.13 -34.49 23.97
CA ALA A 737 7.43 -34.16 22.72
C ALA A 737 8.38 -33.80 21.56
N ASP A 738 9.48 -34.53 21.44
CA ASP A 738 10.48 -34.45 20.34
C ASP A 738 10.16 -35.37 19.14
#